data_AF-A0A9P9Y251-F1
#
_entry.id   AF-A0A9P9Y251-F1
#
_cell.length_a   1.000
_cell.length_b   1.000
_cell.length_c   1.000
_cell.angle_alpha   90.00
_cell.angle_beta   90.00
_cell.angle_gamma   90.00
#
_symmetry.space_group_name_H-M   'P 1'
#
loop_
_entity.id
_entity.type
_entity.pdbx_description
1 polymer ?
#
loop_
_entity_poly.entity_id
_entity_poly.type
_entity_poly.pdbx_seq_one_letter_code
_entity_poly.pdbx_strand_id
1 'polypeptide(L)'
;MFTLSVPIIDPFPRKKVAIVGSGCSGIAALWALNRTYHDVYLYEAADRLGGHTNTVSLKKGKFATQVDTGFVALNAATYPNFMSFLQKFDIPLEPTEMDFSISRDGGLFEWASSKWSAMFSQRRNILSPRMWRLLFDVVRFNQFAVDLLMEDEQASNPESIGQYLNREGYSDAFQDEYLIPTIAAAWNTSPDNFSLDFPASTLVRFLWNHHLLSTVSTRPQWLTLRDGSRTYVDAVMKGFPPNHLFLKTAVRSVTNGTDGRPELHLENGRTDVFDHVIIATHGDQALSLIGASATQEERAVLSAFTTTQNEVVLHSDPSLMPTRRKAWAGLNYATQTSKLRGYTNVDEVSLTYNMNVLQRIPKEPFGDVFVTLNPLQKPQKSLTHGCQELQQRHDTTTPTTTMSGASRLQRGFTAASTSSSWACLQCLRARPQPTRATNFTSALRRNIASSTTRASQQSRAQAQGQAYSESMAKVRAHYDKKNKTVMFYTISAILGTVAFSYGSVPLYKMICQTTGWGGQPIRAHGPDDTDGDISSRVIPVTNAKRIKVTFNASISDTLPWKFVPQQREVRVLPGETALAFYKATNHGDKDIIGVATYSVTPAQCAPYFSKIQCFCFEEQRLNAGETVDMPVFFYLDPDLLNDLNMKGVETVTLNYTFFMVASSRRKSRAAHYKAPSSQRRTIMSAPLSKELREQYNVRSIPIRKDDEVTIVRGSNKGREGKVTSVYRLKYVIHVERVTRDKASGQSVPLGIHPSNVVITKLKLDKDREDILKRSKQGRELKATGKVSA
;
A
#
# COMPACT_ATOMS: atom_id res chain seq x y z
N MET A 1 -30.91 14.63 56.82
CA MET A 1 -31.52 14.54 55.47
C MET A 1 -30.82 13.39 54.76
N PHE A 2 -31.38 12.19 54.81
CA PHE A 2 -30.80 10.99 54.20
C PHE A 2 -31.12 11.03 52.70
N THR A 3 -30.12 11.20 51.85
CA THR A 3 -30.26 11.02 50.41
C THR A 3 -30.30 9.52 50.13
N LEU A 4 -31.52 8.98 49.99
CA LEU A 4 -31.77 7.65 49.45
C LEU A 4 -31.24 7.60 48.02
N SER A 5 -30.14 6.88 47.81
CA SER A 5 -29.69 6.45 46.49
C SER A 5 -30.70 5.44 45.94
N VAL A 6 -31.55 5.89 45.02
CA VAL A 6 -32.42 4.99 44.25
C VAL A 6 -31.51 4.05 43.45
N PRO A 7 -31.61 2.71 43.61
CA PRO A 7 -30.87 1.79 42.75
C PRO A 7 -31.38 1.98 41.32
N ILE A 8 -30.47 2.25 40.39
CA ILE A 8 -30.77 2.21 38.96
C ILE A 8 -31.10 0.74 38.65
N ILE A 9 -32.38 0.43 38.56
CA ILE A 9 -32.85 -0.87 38.07
C ILE A 9 -32.54 -0.86 36.57
N ASP A 10 -31.48 -1.55 36.18
CA ASP A 10 -31.10 -1.72 34.78
C ASP A 10 -32.23 -2.49 34.07
N PRO A 11 -32.93 -1.91 33.08
CA PRO A 11 -34.16 -2.49 32.53
C PRO A 11 -33.93 -3.75 31.68
N PHE A 12 -32.69 -4.19 31.50
CA PHE A 12 -32.33 -5.36 30.72
C PHE A 12 -31.64 -6.42 31.60
N PRO A 13 -32.04 -7.70 31.50
CA PRO A 13 -31.30 -8.78 32.17
C PRO A 13 -29.85 -8.80 31.66
N ARG A 14 -28.90 -8.83 32.59
CA ARG A 14 -27.48 -8.89 32.24
C ARG A 14 -27.17 -10.15 31.47
N LYS A 15 -26.60 -9.98 30.28
CA LYS A 15 -26.16 -11.09 29.42
C LYS A 15 -24.75 -11.50 29.79
N LYS A 16 -24.50 -12.81 29.84
CA LYS A 16 -23.19 -13.39 30.08
C LYS A 16 -22.41 -13.54 28.78
N VAL A 17 -21.22 -12.98 28.72
CA VAL A 17 -20.34 -13.04 27.54
C VAL A 17 -19.01 -13.66 27.90
N ALA A 18 -18.62 -14.74 27.23
CA ALA A 18 -17.29 -15.32 27.36
C ALA A 18 -16.35 -14.77 26.27
N ILE A 19 -15.12 -14.46 26.65
CA ILE A 19 -14.03 -14.09 25.75
C ILE A 19 -12.99 -15.20 25.85
N VAL A 20 -12.67 -15.83 24.72
CA VAL A 20 -11.67 -16.90 24.63
C VAL A 20 -10.40 -16.33 24.01
N GLY A 21 -9.35 -16.21 24.83
CA GLY A 21 -8.07 -15.60 24.46
C GLY A 21 -7.90 -14.19 25.02
N SER A 22 -6.77 -13.95 25.67
CA SER A 22 -6.42 -12.67 26.31
C SER A 22 -5.37 -11.85 25.55
N GLY A 23 -5.25 -12.08 24.24
CA GLY A 23 -4.44 -11.22 23.37
C GLY A 23 -4.95 -9.78 23.33
N CYS A 24 -4.29 -8.91 22.56
CA CYS A 24 -4.68 -7.51 22.44
C CYS A 24 -6.16 -7.31 22.02
N SER A 25 -6.67 -8.16 21.12
CA SER A 25 -8.08 -8.17 20.70
C SER A 25 -9.03 -8.57 21.84
N GLY A 26 -8.68 -9.59 22.63
CA GLY A 26 -9.48 -10.05 23.77
C GLY A 26 -9.52 -9.02 24.90
N ILE A 27 -8.39 -8.41 25.23
CA ILE A 27 -8.31 -7.33 26.24
C ILE A 27 -9.08 -6.09 25.77
N ALA A 28 -9.01 -5.74 24.49
CA ALA A 28 -9.80 -4.65 23.93
C ALA A 28 -11.32 -4.93 23.98
N ALA A 29 -11.73 -6.15 23.64
CA ALA A 29 -13.13 -6.58 23.74
C ALA A 29 -13.63 -6.53 25.19
N LEU A 30 -12.83 -7.02 26.14
CA LEU A 30 -13.12 -6.94 27.57
C LEU A 30 -13.30 -5.48 28.00
N TRP A 31 -12.35 -4.61 27.65
CA TRP A 31 -12.43 -3.19 28.00
C TRP A 31 -13.68 -2.50 27.45
N ALA A 32 -14.06 -2.82 26.20
CA ALA A 32 -15.25 -2.26 25.57
C ALA A 32 -16.54 -2.76 26.26
N LEU A 33 -16.63 -4.06 26.56
CA LEU A 33 -17.82 -4.67 27.16
C LEU A 33 -17.97 -4.38 28.65
N ASN A 34 -16.87 -4.22 29.40
CA ASN A 34 -16.90 -3.96 30.84
C ASN A 34 -17.58 -2.62 31.22
N ARG A 35 -17.86 -1.76 30.22
CA ARG A 35 -18.61 -0.50 30.38
C ARG A 35 -20.09 -0.61 29.97
N THR A 36 -20.59 -1.83 29.82
CA THR A 36 -21.96 -2.11 29.36
C THR A 36 -22.68 -3.03 30.35
N TYR A 37 -23.95 -3.36 30.07
CA TYR A 37 -24.80 -4.25 30.89
C TYR A 37 -24.45 -5.75 30.75
N HIS A 38 -23.25 -6.09 30.27
CA HIS A 38 -22.81 -7.46 30.06
C HIS A 38 -21.93 -7.93 31.23
N ASP A 39 -22.15 -9.17 31.69
CA ASP A 39 -21.25 -9.84 32.62
C ASP A 39 -20.20 -10.61 31.80
N VAL A 40 -18.97 -10.09 31.79
CA VAL A 40 -17.88 -10.59 30.94
C VAL A 40 -17.01 -11.59 31.71
N TYR A 41 -16.66 -12.70 31.05
CA TYR A 41 -15.79 -13.76 31.56
C TYR A 41 -14.64 -13.97 30.59
N LEU A 42 -13.40 -14.00 31.07
CA LEU A 42 -12.19 -14.13 30.25
C LEU A 42 -11.51 -15.47 30.50
N TYR A 43 -11.30 -16.25 29.43
CA TYR A 43 -10.61 -17.53 29.45
C TYR A 43 -9.28 -17.43 28.72
N GLU A 44 -8.20 -17.85 29.36
CA GLU A 44 -6.85 -17.86 28.82
C GLU A 44 -6.18 -19.21 29.10
N ALA A 45 -5.59 -19.79 28.05
CA ALA A 45 -4.91 -21.07 28.13
C ALA A 45 -3.56 -20.95 28.86
N ALA A 46 -2.87 -19.83 28.70
CA ALA A 46 -1.62 -19.54 29.39
C ALA A 46 -1.84 -19.18 30.87
N ASP A 47 -0.73 -19.11 31.61
CA ASP A 47 -0.69 -18.63 32.99
C ASP A 47 -0.56 -17.11 33.11
N ARG A 48 -0.64 -16.40 31.99
CA ARG A 48 -0.48 -14.94 31.87
C ARG A 48 -1.44 -14.37 30.84
N LEU A 49 -1.72 -13.08 30.98
CA LEU A 49 -2.51 -12.30 30.03
C LEU A 49 -1.63 -11.69 28.92
N GLY A 50 -2.27 -11.24 27.84
CA GLY A 50 -1.68 -10.37 26.82
C GLY A 50 -1.27 -11.07 25.52
N GLY A 51 -1.18 -12.40 25.50
CA GLY A 51 -0.75 -13.15 24.31
C GLY A 51 0.62 -12.68 23.80
N HIS A 52 0.70 -12.16 22.58
CA HIS A 52 1.95 -11.57 22.03
C HIS A 52 2.41 -10.29 22.73
N THR A 53 1.53 -9.60 23.46
CA THR A 53 1.96 -8.56 24.39
C THR A 53 2.65 -9.24 25.56
N ASN A 54 3.99 -9.26 25.52
CA ASN A 54 4.81 -9.95 26.48
C ASN A 54 5.95 -9.06 26.96
N THR A 55 6.01 -8.88 28.26
CA THR A 55 7.00 -8.06 28.95
C THR A 55 7.66 -8.91 30.03
N VAL A 56 8.98 -9.04 29.97
CA VAL A 56 9.80 -9.84 30.88
C VAL A 56 10.56 -8.90 31.82
N SER A 57 10.56 -9.21 33.12
CA SER A 57 11.33 -8.44 34.10
C SER A 57 12.78 -8.90 34.14
N LEU A 58 13.69 -8.06 33.67
CA LEU A 58 15.14 -8.26 33.74
C LEU A 58 15.67 -7.70 35.05
N LYS A 59 16.23 -8.56 35.91
CA LYS A 59 16.83 -8.17 37.19
C LYS A 59 18.35 -8.18 37.11
N LYS A 60 18.98 -7.13 37.64
CA LYS A 60 20.44 -7.04 37.78
C LYS A 60 20.82 -6.45 39.14
N GLY A 61 21.17 -7.32 40.07
CA GLY A 61 21.34 -6.95 41.48
C GLY A 61 20.03 -6.42 42.07
N LYS A 62 20.07 -5.20 42.63
CA LYS A 62 18.90 -4.51 43.19
C LYS A 62 18.01 -3.81 42.15
N PHE A 63 18.45 -3.73 40.91
CA PHE A 63 17.74 -3.02 39.85
C PHE A 63 16.92 -3.98 39.00
N ALA A 64 15.77 -3.54 38.54
CA ALA A 64 14.92 -4.29 37.62
C ALA A 64 14.40 -3.36 36.53
N THR A 65 14.25 -3.87 35.31
CA THR A 65 13.61 -3.19 34.19
C THR A 65 12.65 -4.13 33.49
N GLN A 66 11.65 -3.57 32.85
CA GLN A 66 10.70 -4.31 32.01
C GLN A 66 11.21 -4.33 30.57
N VAL A 67 11.21 -5.50 29.93
CA VAL A 67 11.70 -5.68 28.56
C VAL A 67 10.60 -6.33 27.73
N ASP A 68 10.13 -5.62 26.71
CA ASP A 68 9.17 -6.15 25.75
C ASP A 68 9.85 -7.12 24.79
N THR A 69 9.28 -8.31 24.64
CA THR A 69 9.80 -9.35 23.72
C THR A 69 8.84 -9.62 22.56
N GLY A 70 7.75 -8.87 22.45
CA GLY A 70 6.74 -9.04 21.41
C GLY A 70 6.41 -7.71 20.73
N PHE A 71 5.55 -6.91 21.36
CA PHE A 71 5.18 -5.58 20.87
C PHE A 71 6.12 -4.51 21.44
N VAL A 72 6.90 -3.85 20.58
CA VAL A 72 7.99 -2.96 21.02
C VAL A 72 7.75 -1.49 20.66
N ALA A 73 7.15 -1.20 19.50
CA ALA A 73 7.02 0.17 19.00
C ALA A 73 5.70 0.42 18.25
N LEU A 74 5.28 1.69 18.24
CA LEU A 74 4.09 2.20 17.55
C LEU A 74 4.33 3.62 17.00
N ASN A 75 3.40 4.13 16.20
CA ASN A 75 3.42 5.52 15.73
C ASN A 75 2.00 6.07 15.54
N ALA A 76 1.86 7.40 15.56
CA ALA A 76 0.56 8.07 15.56
C ALA A 76 -0.25 7.87 14.27
N ALA A 77 0.41 7.62 13.15
CA ALA A 77 -0.28 7.47 11.88
C ALA A 77 -0.90 6.07 11.72
N THR A 78 -0.28 5.03 12.26
CA THR A 78 -0.80 3.64 12.21
C THR A 78 -1.60 3.23 13.44
N TYR A 79 -1.41 3.87 14.60
CA TYR A 79 -2.04 3.47 15.86
C TYR A 79 -2.88 4.58 16.54
N PRO A 80 -3.70 5.37 15.83
CA PRO A 80 -4.42 6.51 16.42
C PRO A 80 -5.38 6.08 17.55
N ASN A 81 -6.11 4.98 17.34
CA ASN A 81 -7.04 4.43 18.34
C ASN A 81 -6.31 3.92 19.59
N PHE A 82 -5.19 3.23 19.39
CA PHE A 82 -4.43 2.67 20.51
C PHE A 82 -3.73 3.77 21.31
N MET A 83 -3.18 4.79 20.66
CA MET A 83 -2.62 5.95 21.36
C MET A 83 -3.68 6.71 22.17
N SER A 84 -4.85 6.95 21.60
CA SER A 84 -5.98 7.57 22.32
C SER A 84 -6.41 6.73 23.53
N PHE A 85 -6.38 5.40 23.38
CA PHE A 85 -6.65 4.47 24.47
C PHE A 85 -5.57 4.55 25.57
N LEU A 86 -4.28 4.57 25.23
CA LEU A 86 -3.19 4.68 26.19
C LEU A 86 -3.24 6.01 26.95
N GLN A 87 -3.53 7.11 26.24
CA GLN A 87 -3.72 8.43 26.85
C GLN A 87 -4.87 8.43 27.86
N LYS A 88 -5.96 7.72 27.60
CA LYS A 88 -7.09 7.59 28.54
C LYS A 88 -6.72 6.89 29.85
N PHE A 89 -5.67 6.07 29.85
CA PHE A 89 -5.14 5.39 31.04
C PHE A 89 -3.89 6.08 31.60
N ASP A 90 -3.55 7.27 31.09
CA ASP A 90 -2.35 8.02 31.47
C ASP A 90 -1.06 7.19 31.33
N ILE A 91 -1.00 6.31 30.32
CA ILE A 91 0.16 5.45 30.08
C ILE A 91 1.20 6.23 29.26
N PRO A 92 2.41 6.46 29.80
CA PRO A 92 3.41 7.30 29.14
C PRO A 92 4.00 6.61 27.91
N LEU A 93 4.16 7.40 26.85
CA LEU A 93 4.85 7.03 25.61
C LEU A 93 6.17 7.78 25.52
N GLU A 94 7.20 7.11 25.00
CA GLU A 94 8.53 7.71 24.81
C GLU A 94 9.00 7.60 23.35
N PRO A 95 9.67 8.64 22.82
CA PRO A 95 10.30 8.58 21.50
C PRO A 95 11.36 7.50 21.36
N THR A 96 11.26 6.71 20.29
CA THR A 96 12.20 5.64 19.97
C THR A 96 12.69 5.70 18.52
N GLU A 97 13.86 5.10 18.28
CA GLU A 97 14.51 5.04 16.98
C GLU A 97 14.29 3.65 16.37
N MET A 98 13.56 3.58 15.25
CA MET A 98 13.33 2.35 14.48
C MET A 98 14.31 2.21 13.33
N ASP A 99 15.59 2.45 13.61
CA ASP A 99 16.65 2.30 12.61
C ASP A 99 16.92 0.83 12.32
N PHE A 100 17.24 0.54 11.06
CA PHE A 100 17.43 -0.81 10.55
C PHE A 100 18.87 -1.04 10.07
N SER A 101 19.41 -2.24 10.34
CA SER A 101 20.72 -2.69 9.87
C SER A 101 20.68 -4.11 9.30
N ILE A 102 21.65 -4.41 8.44
CA ILE A 102 21.88 -5.74 7.87
C ILE A 102 23.32 -6.16 8.14
N SER A 103 23.49 -7.42 8.54
CA SER A 103 24.78 -8.14 8.56
C SER A 103 24.65 -9.47 7.81
N ARG A 104 25.40 -9.61 6.72
CA ARG A 104 25.44 -10.85 5.93
C ARG A 104 26.65 -11.69 6.27
N ASP A 105 26.42 -13.00 6.38
CA ASP A 105 27.45 -14.05 6.39
C ASP A 105 28.58 -13.78 7.40
N GLY A 106 28.22 -13.49 8.65
CA GLY A 106 29.19 -13.19 9.71
C GLY A 106 29.90 -11.84 9.56
N GLY A 107 29.27 -10.87 8.88
CA GLY A 107 29.78 -9.52 8.70
C GLY A 107 30.66 -9.32 7.46
N LEU A 108 30.54 -10.21 6.46
CA LEU A 108 31.13 -10.00 5.13
C LEU A 108 30.61 -8.71 4.49
N PHE A 109 29.31 -8.43 4.65
CA PHE A 109 28.68 -7.18 4.25
C PHE A 109 27.83 -6.65 5.39
N GLU A 110 28.00 -5.36 5.70
CA GLU A 110 27.25 -4.69 6.78
C GLU A 110 26.92 -3.25 6.42
N TRP A 111 25.69 -2.84 6.67
CA TRP A 111 25.28 -1.44 6.61
C TRP A 111 24.06 -1.18 7.51
N ALA A 112 23.87 0.09 7.89
CA ALA A 112 22.73 0.52 8.67
C ALA A 112 22.18 1.85 8.15
N SER A 113 20.89 2.07 8.38
CA SER A 113 20.12 3.22 7.90
C SER A 113 20.16 4.46 8.81
N SER A 114 20.79 4.36 9.98
CA SER A 114 20.76 5.40 11.03
C SER A 114 21.49 6.70 10.66
N LYS A 115 22.74 6.60 10.21
CA LYS A 115 23.63 7.75 9.90
C LYS A 115 24.53 7.43 8.71
N TRP A 116 25.05 8.44 8.03
CA TRP A 116 26.03 8.27 6.94
C TRP A 116 27.24 7.40 7.32
N SER A 117 27.76 7.55 8.55
CA SER A 117 28.86 6.73 9.06
C SER A 117 28.49 5.26 9.27
N ALA A 118 27.19 4.98 9.47
CA ALA A 118 26.64 3.65 9.68
C ALA A 118 26.26 2.98 8.35
N MET A 119 25.81 3.77 7.36
CA MET A 119 25.64 3.31 5.97
C MET A 119 26.97 2.80 5.40
N PHE A 120 28.06 3.54 5.62
CA PHE A 120 29.40 3.12 5.25
C PHE A 120 30.17 2.52 6.45
N SER A 121 29.51 1.62 7.20
CA SER A 121 30.14 0.88 8.30
C SER A 121 31.46 0.20 7.86
N GLN A 122 31.50 -0.21 6.59
CA GLN A 122 32.68 -0.64 5.86
C GLN A 122 33.16 0.47 4.93
N ARG A 123 34.28 1.14 5.26
CA ARG A 123 34.83 2.26 4.46
C ARG A 123 35.10 1.92 2.99
N ARG A 124 35.43 0.66 2.69
CA ARG A 124 35.62 0.18 1.30
C ARG A 124 34.36 0.34 0.43
N ASN A 125 33.16 0.35 1.04
CA ASN A 125 31.90 0.47 0.32
C ASN A 125 31.65 1.90 -0.20
N ILE A 126 32.39 2.90 0.29
CA ILE A 126 32.34 4.29 -0.23
C ILE A 126 32.77 4.32 -1.71
N LEU A 127 33.70 3.45 -2.10
CA LEU A 127 34.18 3.35 -3.47
C LEU A 127 33.51 2.23 -4.26
N SER A 128 32.50 1.55 -3.69
CA SER A 128 31.83 0.42 -4.33
C SER A 128 30.65 0.90 -5.18
N PRO A 129 30.67 0.68 -6.52
CA PRO A 129 29.53 1.01 -7.37
C PRO A 129 28.25 0.25 -6.97
N ARG A 130 28.39 -0.98 -6.48
CA ARG A 130 27.28 -1.80 -5.97
C ARG A 130 26.57 -1.13 -4.80
N MET A 131 27.33 -0.53 -3.88
CA MET A 131 26.77 0.16 -2.71
C MET A 131 25.98 1.41 -3.13
N TRP A 132 26.55 2.23 -4.01
CA TRP A 132 25.84 3.40 -4.52
C TRP A 132 24.61 3.02 -5.34
N ARG A 133 24.66 1.90 -6.08
CA ARG A 133 23.49 1.37 -6.78
C ARG A 133 22.40 0.92 -5.79
N LEU A 134 22.75 0.21 -4.72
CA LEU A 134 21.83 -0.15 -3.65
C LEU A 134 21.15 1.08 -3.05
N LEU A 135 21.94 2.09 -2.64
CA LEU A 135 21.39 3.32 -2.03
C LEU A 135 20.49 4.09 -2.99
N PHE A 136 20.87 4.18 -4.28
CA PHE A 136 20.04 4.79 -5.30
C PHE A 136 18.72 4.03 -5.48
N ASP A 137 18.77 2.70 -5.55
CA ASP A 137 17.59 1.85 -5.70
C ASP A 137 16.66 1.94 -4.48
N VAL A 138 17.19 2.09 -3.26
CA VAL A 138 16.40 2.35 -2.04
C VAL A 138 15.63 3.67 -2.15
N VAL A 139 16.31 4.75 -2.53
CA VAL A 139 15.68 6.07 -2.69
C VAL A 139 14.65 6.02 -3.82
N ARG A 140 14.99 5.41 -4.95
CA ARG A 140 14.10 5.22 -6.10
C ARG A 140 12.85 4.45 -5.69
N PHE A 141 12.98 3.31 -5.01
CA PHE A 141 11.84 2.51 -4.59
C PHE A 141 10.93 3.28 -3.64
N ASN A 142 11.49 3.95 -2.63
CA ASN A 142 10.70 4.74 -1.68
C ASN A 142 9.94 5.90 -2.33
N GLN A 143 10.40 6.42 -3.47
CA GLN A 143 9.72 7.50 -4.20
C GLN A 143 8.69 6.99 -5.20
N PHE A 144 9.05 5.99 -6.01
CA PHE A 144 8.27 5.60 -7.19
C PHE A 144 7.39 4.38 -6.96
N ALA A 145 7.64 3.57 -5.92
CA ALA A 145 6.79 2.40 -5.66
C ALA A 145 5.34 2.81 -5.38
N VAL A 146 5.11 4.00 -4.81
CA VAL A 146 3.76 4.53 -4.49
C VAL A 146 2.88 4.68 -5.73
N ASP A 147 3.47 4.83 -6.92
CA ASP A 147 2.72 4.90 -8.17
C ASP A 147 1.91 3.61 -8.44
N LEU A 148 2.35 2.46 -7.90
CA LEU A 148 1.59 1.20 -7.95
C LEU A 148 0.25 1.28 -7.21
N LEU A 149 0.08 2.22 -6.27
CA LEU A 149 -1.17 2.42 -5.54
C LEU A 149 -2.18 3.29 -6.32
N MET A 150 -1.70 4.01 -7.34
CA MET A 150 -2.53 4.82 -8.22
C MET A 150 -3.12 4.00 -9.39
N GLU A 151 -2.58 2.81 -9.65
CA GLU A 151 -3.03 1.90 -10.72
C GLU A 151 -4.01 0.83 -10.18
N ASP A 152 -5.15 0.66 -10.84
CA ASP A 152 -6.36 -0.06 -10.38
C ASP A 152 -6.15 -1.40 -9.62
N GLU A 153 -6.83 -1.52 -8.47
CA GLU A 153 -6.97 -2.69 -7.59
C GLU A 153 -7.65 -3.94 -8.22
N GLN A 154 -8.06 -3.90 -9.48
CA GLN A 154 -8.86 -4.97 -10.12
C GLN A 154 -8.17 -5.70 -11.28
N ALA A 155 -6.83 -5.65 -11.39
CA ALA A 155 -6.13 -6.57 -12.26
C ALA A 155 -6.39 -8.02 -11.81
N SER A 156 -6.97 -8.86 -12.68
CA SER A 156 -7.30 -10.26 -12.33
C SER A 156 -6.08 -11.13 -12.07
N ASN A 157 -4.88 -10.59 -12.31
CA ASN A 157 -3.61 -11.22 -12.01
C ASN A 157 -2.66 -10.10 -11.55
N PRO A 158 -2.53 -9.85 -10.23
CA PRO A 158 -1.63 -8.82 -9.74
C PRO A 158 -0.20 -9.19 -10.11
N GLU A 159 0.57 -8.21 -10.63
CA GLU A 159 2.00 -8.39 -10.89
C GLU A 159 2.70 -8.73 -9.58
N SER A 160 3.60 -9.71 -9.62
CA SER A 160 4.38 -10.05 -8.44
C SER A 160 5.49 -9.05 -8.18
N ILE A 161 5.97 -8.97 -6.94
CA ILE A 161 7.04 -8.06 -6.59
C ILE A 161 8.31 -8.33 -7.40
N GLY A 162 8.68 -9.58 -7.66
CA GLY A 162 9.83 -9.89 -8.51
C GLY A 162 9.65 -9.48 -9.96
N GLN A 163 8.44 -9.63 -10.50
CA GLN A 163 8.14 -9.15 -11.85
C GLN A 163 8.27 -7.62 -11.93
N TYR A 164 7.72 -6.91 -10.95
CA TYR A 164 7.86 -5.46 -10.84
C TYR A 164 9.32 -5.02 -10.74
N LEU A 165 10.11 -5.66 -9.85
CA LEU A 165 11.50 -5.31 -9.65
C LEU A 165 12.35 -5.53 -10.91
N ASN A 166 12.12 -6.64 -11.61
CA ASN A 166 12.77 -6.95 -12.87
C ASN A 166 12.37 -5.98 -13.99
N ARG A 167 11.09 -5.63 -14.09
CA ARG A 167 10.56 -4.68 -15.09
C ARG A 167 11.16 -3.28 -14.92
N GLU A 168 11.29 -2.81 -13.68
CA GLU A 168 11.83 -1.49 -13.35
C GLU A 168 13.37 -1.46 -13.25
N GLY A 169 14.01 -2.63 -13.31
CA GLY A 169 15.46 -2.79 -13.34
C GLY A 169 16.13 -2.52 -11.98
N TYR A 170 15.51 -2.93 -10.88
CA TYR A 170 16.14 -2.87 -9.55
C TYR A 170 17.26 -3.90 -9.42
N SER A 171 18.35 -3.55 -8.76
CA SER A 171 19.51 -4.43 -8.58
C SER A 171 19.26 -5.57 -7.59
N ASP A 172 19.92 -6.71 -7.77
CA ASP A 172 19.88 -7.84 -6.84
C ASP A 172 20.31 -7.42 -5.43
N ALA A 173 21.29 -6.50 -5.32
CA ALA A 173 21.70 -5.91 -4.06
C ALA A 173 20.53 -5.24 -3.33
N PHE A 174 19.68 -4.49 -4.05
CA PHE A 174 18.48 -3.90 -3.45
C PHE A 174 17.47 -4.94 -2.98
N GLN A 175 17.28 -6.01 -3.73
CA GLN A 175 16.36 -7.09 -3.36
C GLN A 175 16.83 -7.79 -2.08
N ASP A 176 18.08 -8.26 -2.08
CA ASP A 176 18.61 -9.14 -1.04
C ASP A 176 19.18 -8.41 0.18
N GLU A 177 19.64 -7.17 -0.01
CA GLU A 177 20.35 -6.38 1.02
C GLU A 177 19.53 -5.17 1.49
N TYR A 178 18.25 -5.08 1.12
CA TYR A 178 17.32 -4.11 1.68
C TYR A 178 15.89 -4.61 1.71
N LEU A 179 15.29 -4.92 0.56
CA LEU A 179 13.84 -5.14 0.47
C LEU A 179 13.40 -6.41 1.20
N ILE A 180 13.96 -7.56 0.85
CA ILE A 180 13.65 -8.85 1.47
C ILE A 180 13.90 -8.79 2.99
N PRO A 181 15.08 -8.35 3.47
CA PRO A 181 15.32 -8.15 4.90
C PRO A 181 14.32 -7.24 5.61
N THR A 182 13.96 -6.10 5.02
CA THR A 182 13.02 -5.14 5.63
C THR A 182 11.64 -5.77 5.80
N ILE A 183 11.19 -6.50 4.79
CA ILE A 183 9.89 -7.18 4.78
C ILE A 183 9.88 -8.33 5.77
N ALA A 184 10.90 -9.18 5.73
CA ALA A 184 11.03 -10.32 6.62
C ALA A 184 11.14 -9.88 8.09
N ALA A 185 11.79 -8.74 8.37
CA ALA A 185 11.78 -8.13 9.70
C ALA A 185 10.39 -7.63 10.11
N ALA A 186 9.64 -6.99 9.20
CA ALA A 186 8.29 -6.50 9.48
C ALA A 186 7.28 -7.63 9.77
N TRP A 187 7.47 -8.80 9.15
CA TRP A 187 6.63 -9.99 9.32
C TRP A 187 7.30 -11.13 10.08
N ASN A 188 8.38 -10.89 10.81
CA ASN A 188 9.14 -11.88 11.61
C ASN A 188 9.15 -13.30 10.98
N THR A 189 9.41 -13.40 9.68
CA THR A 189 9.27 -14.64 8.90
C THR A 189 10.55 -14.94 8.13
N SER A 190 10.78 -16.20 7.77
CA SER A 190 11.87 -16.55 6.86
C SER A 190 11.67 -15.87 5.49
N PRO A 191 12.76 -15.49 4.79
CA PRO A 191 12.70 -14.92 3.44
C PRO A 191 12.01 -15.84 2.44
N ASP A 192 12.13 -17.15 2.64
CA ASP A 192 11.52 -18.16 1.78
C ASP A 192 9.99 -18.07 1.73
N ASN A 193 9.34 -17.63 2.81
CA ASN A 193 7.89 -17.40 2.83
C ASN A 193 7.49 -16.14 2.05
N PHE A 194 8.43 -15.22 1.84
CA PHE A 194 8.26 -14.07 0.97
C PHE A 194 8.88 -14.38 -0.39
N SER A 195 8.20 -15.24 -1.17
CA SER A 195 8.61 -15.44 -2.55
C SER A 195 8.41 -14.15 -3.35
N LEU A 196 9.26 -13.94 -4.34
CA LEU A 196 9.11 -12.89 -5.36
C LEU A 196 7.77 -12.95 -6.12
N ASP A 197 6.90 -13.92 -5.80
CA ASP A 197 5.54 -14.08 -6.30
C ASP A 197 4.49 -13.27 -5.50
N PHE A 198 4.87 -12.65 -4.38
CA PHE A 198 3.94 -11.83 -3.59
C PHE A 198 3.43 -10.62 -4.40
N PRO A 199 2.14 -10.23 -4.31
CA PRO A 199 1.59 -9.12 -5.09
C PRO A 199 2.26 -7.79 -4.78
N ALA A 200 2.80 -7.12 -5.81
CA ALA A 200 3.57 -5.88 -5.65
C ALA A 200 2.73 -4.76 -4.98
N SER A 201 1.48 -4.57 -5.43
CA SER A 201 0.59 -3.52 -4.90
C SER A 201 0.24 -3.74 -3.42
N THR A 202 0.00 -4.99 -3.01
CA THR A 202 -0.26 -5.33 -1.60
C THR A 202 0.95 -5.01 -0.74
N LEU A 203 2.15 -5.37 -1.19
CA LEU A 203 3.38 -5.07 -0.46
C LEU A 203 3.59 -3.57 -0.35
N VAL A 204 3.52 -2.84 -1.47
CA VAL A 204 3.71 -1.39 -1.48
C VAL A 204 2.69 -0.72 -0.58
N ARG A 205 1.43 -1.16 -0.60
CA ARG A 205 0.39 -0.63 0.29
C ARG A 205 0.73 -0.89 1.75
N PHE A 206 1.22 -2.09 2.08
CA PHE A 206 1.71 -2.39 3.42
C PHE A 206 2.84 -1.44 3.82
N LEU A 207 3.90 -1.32 3.00
CA LEU A 207 5.03 -0.44 3.30
C LEU A 207 4.61 1.04 3.39
N TRP A 208 3.64 1.47 2.58
CA TRP A 208 3.06 2.81 2.63
C TRP A 208 2.27 3.05 3.93
N ASN A 209 1.31 2.16 4.23
CA ASN A 209 0.47 2.26 5.42
C ASN A 209 1.30 2.21 6.71
N HIS A 210 2.41 1.46 6.71
CA HIS A 210 3.33 1.37 7.85
C HIS A 210 4.41 2.47 7.88
N HIS A 211 4.34 3.45 6.98
CA HIS A 211 5.32 4.54 6.85
C HIS A 211 6.77 4.07 6.67
N LEU A 212 6.96 2.92 6.03
CA LEU A 212 8.27 2.36 5.66
C LEU A 212 8.76 2.89 4.29
N LEU A 213 7.84 3.39 3.43
CA LEU A 213 8.19 4.13 2.21
C LEU A 213 8.30 5.62 2.50
N SER A 214 9.50 6.12 2.80
CA SER A 214 9.73 7.56 2.96
C SER A 214 11.15 7.97 2.63
N THR A 215 11.30 9.01 1.80
CA THR A 215 12.57 9.69 1.57
C THR A 215 12.72 10.85 2.55
N VAL A 216 13.22 10.52 3.75
CA VAL A 216 13.92 11.42 4.71
C VAL A 216 13.09 12.56 5.35
N SER A 217 12.02 13.08 4.77
CA SER A 217 11.36 14.33 5.23
C SER A 217 10.01 14.14 5.96
N THR A 218 9.36 12.98 5.85
CA THR A 218 8.05 12.74 6.48
C THR A 218 8.01 11.34 7.10
N ARG A 219 8.54 11.20 8.31
CA ARG A 219 8.36 9.98 9.11
C ARG A 219 7.60 10.33 10.38
N PRO A 220 6.47 9.66 10.68
CA PRO A 220 5.87 9.81 12.00
C PRO A 220 6.89 9.34 13.05
N GLN A 221 6.95 10.05 14.17
CA GLN A 221 7.83 9.68 15.26
C GLN A 221 7.43 8.30 15.79
N TRP A 222 8.40 7.39 15.88
CA TRP A 222 8.19 6.10 16.53
C TRP A 222 8.21 6.30 18.04
N LEU A 223 7.30 5.60 18.71
CA LEU A 223 7.08 5.65 20.14
C LEU A 223 7.14 4.24 20.73
N THR A 224 7.50 4.13 22.00
CA THR A 224 7.46 2.90 22.79
C THR A 224 6.78 3.17 24.13
N LEU A 225 6.38 2.10 24.84
CA LEU A 225 5.82 2.21 26.19
C LEU A 225 6.97 2.13 27.20
N ARG A 226 7.13 3.18 28.00
CA ARG A 226 8.23 3.32 28.96
C ARG A 226 8.38 2.12 29.90
N ASP A 227 7.28 1.68 30.48
CA ASP A 227 7.24 0.59 31.47
C ASP A 227 6.87 -0.76 30.85
N GLY A 228 6.94 -0.84 29.51
CA GLY A 228 6.62 -2.02 28.72
C GLY A 228 5.14 -2.19 28.43
N SER A 229 4.87 -3.03 27.44
CA SER A 229 3.56 -3.27 26.86
C SER A 229 2.55 -3.92 27.82
N ARG A 230 3.00 -4.66 28.83
CA ARG A 230 2.13 -5.20 29.89
C ARG A 230 1.33 -4.14 30.65
N THR A 231 1.84 -2.91 30.73
CA THR A 231 1.22 -1.82 31.50
C THR A 231 -0.23 -1.56 31.11
N TYR A 232 -0.57 -1.63 29.81
CA TYR A 232 -1.95 -1.40 29.38
C TYR A 232 -2.88 -2.56 29.73
N VAL A 233 -2.36 -3.79 29.74
CA VAL A 233 -3.11 -4.97 30.17
C VAL A 233 -3.42 -4.84 31.66
N ASP A 234 -2.42 -4.51 32.47
CA ASP A 234 -2.60 -4.30 33.91
C ASP A 234 -3.59 -3.16 34.20
N ALA A 235 -3.56 -2.07 33.41
CA ALA A 235 -4.50 -0.95 33.52
C ALA A 235 -5.96 -1.36 33.21
N VAL A 236 -6.19 -2.18 32.19
CA VAL A 236 -7.54 -2.69 31.86
C VAL A 236 -8.05 -3.66 32.92
N MET A 237 -7.17 -4.50 33.45
CA MET A 237 -7.53 -5.52 34.43
C MET A 237 -7.72 -4.97 35.85
N LYS A 238 -7.36 -3.70 36.08
CA LYS A 238 -7.54 -3.03 37.37
C LYS A 238 -9.03 -3.01 37.76
N GLY A 239 -9.37 -3.75 38.82
CA GLY A 239 -10.74 -3.86 39.32
C GLY A 239 -11.60 -4.89 38.59
N PHE A 240 -11.04 -5.69 37.68
CA PHE A 240 -11.76 -6.79 37.05
C PHE A 240 -12.03 -7.93 38.07
N PRO A 241 -13.25 -8.49 38.14
CA PRO A 241 -13.59 -9.51 39.14
C PRO A 241 -12.72 -10.77 38.99
N PRO A 242 -11.98 -11.20 40.03
CA PRO A 242 -11.10 -12.37 39.95
C PRO A 242 -11.85 -13.67 39.61
N ASN A 243 -13.11 -13.79 40.03
CA ASN A 243 -13.98 -14.94 39.74
C ASN A 243 -14.49 -14.97 38.29
N HIS A 244 -14.23 -13.93 37.49
CA HIS A 244 -14.55 -13.86 36.07
C HIS A 244 -13.30 -14.04 35.18
N LEU A 245 -12.14 -14.28 35.79
CA LEU A 245 -10.86 -14.49 35.11
C LEU A 245 -10.40 -15.93 35.28
N PHE A 246 -10.21 -16.65 34.17
CA PHE A 246 -9.78 -18.04 34.17
C PHE A 246 -8.46 -18.21 33.40
N LEU A 247 -7.34 -18.13 34.11
CA LEU A 247 -6.01 -18.47 33.59
C LEU A 247 -5.79 -19.99 33.64
N LYS A 248 -4.82 -20.50 32.86
CA LYS A 248 -4.54 -21.94 32.73
C LYS A 248 -5.79 -22.78 32.42
N THR A 249 -6.75 -22.17 31.73
CA THR A 249 -8.07 -22.76 31.46
C THR A 249 -8.27 -22.77 29.96
N ALA A 250 -7.68 -23.76 29.31
CA ALA A 250 -7.81 -23.93 27.88
C ALA A 250 -9.25 -24.35 27.52
N VAL A 251 -9.87 -23.60 26.61
CA VAL A 251 -11.12 -24.01 25.96
C VAL A 251 -10.76 -25.01 24.87
N ARG A 252 -11.40 -26.18 24.88
CA ARG A 252 -11.15 -27.25 23.91
C ARG A 252 -12.05 -27.12 22.69
N SER A 253 -13.32 -26.80 22.91
CA SER A 253 -14.28 -26.58 21.84
C SER A 253 -15.40 -25.64 22.27
N VAL A 254 -16.01 -24.99 21.28
CA VAL A 254 -17.21 -24.17 21.43
C VAL A 254 -18.29 -24.75 20.54
N THR A 255 -19.44 -25.09 21.12
CA THR A 255 -20.60 -25.62 20.38
C THR A 255 -21.85 -24.80 20.69
N ASN A 256 -22.93 -25.05 19.97
CA ASN A 256 -24.23 -24.47 20.29
C ASN A 256 -25.08 -25.52 21.01
N GLY A 257 -25.58 -25.17 22.18
CA GLY A 257 -26.51 -25.97 22.95
C GLY A 257 -27.87 -26.13 22.24
N THR A 258 -28.71 -27.01 22.78
CA THR A 258 -30.05 -27.29 22.22
C THR A 258 -30.99 -26.08 22.23
N ASP A 259 -30.74 -25.12 23.12
CA ASP A 259 -31.46 -23.84 23.23
C ASP A 259 -30.84 -22.73 22.35
N GLY A 260 -29.82 -23.05 21.56
CA GLY A 260 -29.11 -22.12 20.68
C GLY A 260 -28.07 -21.26 21.38
N ARG A 261 -27.86 -21.40 22.69
CA ARG A 261 -26.81 -20.68 23.42
C ARG A 261 -25.45 -21.36 23.26
N PRO A 262 -24.36 -20.60 23.14
CA PRO A 262 -23.03 -21.20 23.03
C PRO A 262 -22.57 -21.87 24.33
N GLU A 263 -21.99 -23.05 24.19
CA GLU A 263 -21.41 -23.87 25.25
C GLU A 263 -19.88 -23.93 25.08
N LEU A 264 -19.14 -23.57 26.13
CA LEU A 264 -17.68 -23.67 26.20
C LEU A 264 -17.30 -24.97 26.89
N HIS A 265 -16.64 -25.87 26.17
CA HIS A 265 -16.12 -27.12 26.72
C HIS A 265 -14.65 -26.93 27.10
N LEU A 266 -14.36 -27.07 28.39
CA LEU A 266 -13.04 -26.87 28.95
C LEU A 266 -12.23 -28.17 28.95
N GLU A 267 -10.92 -28.06 29.02
CA GLU A 267 -10.01 -29.23 29.07
C GLU A 267 -10.25 -30.13 30.28
N ASN A 268 -10.69 -29.57 31.41
CA ASN A 268 -11.01 -30.31 32.62
C ASN A 268 -12.38 -31.04 32.58
N GLY A 269 -13.08 -31.01 31.43
CA GLY A 269 -14.37 -31.66 31.23
C GLY A 269 -15.58 -30.84 31.70
N ARG A 270 -15.39 -29.65 32.29
CA ARG A 270 -16.47 -28.74 32.63
C ARG A 270 -17.03 -28.06 31.37
N THR A 271 -18.35 -27.88 31.32
CA THR A 271 -19.02 -27.09 30.29
C THR A 271 -19.66 -25.86 30.92
N ASP A 272 -19.32 -24.68 30.39
CA ASP A 272 -19.88 -23.39 30.85
C ASP A 272 -20.78 -22.81 29.73
N VAL A 273 -21.98 -22.33 30.07
CA VAL A 273 -22.98 -21.81 29.10
C VAL A 273 -23.05 -20.29 29.16
N PHE A 274 -23.06 -19.64 27.98
CA PHE A 274 -23.07 -18.18 27.84
C PHE A 274 -24.14 -17.71 26.86
N ASP A 275 -24.50 -16.43 26.89
CA ASP A 275 -25.40 -15.85 25.89
C ASP A 275 -24.64 -15.54 24.59
N HIS A 276 -23.37 -15.11 24.72
CA HIS A 276 -22.48 -14.81 23.61
C HIS A 276 -21.05 -15.25 23.90
N VAL A 277 -20.31 -15.59 22.83
CA VAL A 277 -18.89 -15.95 22.91
C VAL A 277 -18.11 -15.12 21.90
N ILE A 278 -17.01 -14.52 22.34
CA ILE A 278 -16.04 -13.83 21.51
C ILE A 278 -14.79 -14.72 21.42
N ILE A 279 -14.49 -15.18 20.21
CA ILE A 279 -13.25 -15.93 19.95
C ILE A 279 -12.17 -14.91 19.58
N ALA A 280 -11.27 -14.66 20.51
CA ALA A 280 -10.14 -13.74 20.37
C ALA A 280 -8.81 -14.48 20.20
N THR A 281 -8.85 -15.61 19.47
CA THR A 281 -7.69 -16.45 19.15
C THR A 281 -7.29 -16.29 17.67
N HIS A 282 -6.17 -16.91 17.25
CA HIS A 282 -5.80 -16.99 15.84
C HIS A 282 -6.84 -17.74 15.00
N GLY A 283 -6.89 -17.49 13.68
CA GLY A 283 -7.90 -18.07 12.79
C GLY A 283 -7.88 -19.60 12.75
N ASP A 284 -6.70 -20.21 12.80
CA ASP A 284 -6.53 -21.66 12.84
C ASP A 284 -6.97 -22.25 14.18
N GLN A 285 -6.67 -21.58 15.30
CA GLN A 285 -7.17 -21.94 16.63
C GLN A 285 -8.68 -21.78 16.71
N ALA A 286 -9.23 -20.70 16.16
CA ALA A 286 -10.66 -20.46 16.10
C ALA A 286 -11.35 -21.63 15.39
N LEU A 287 -10.83 -22.06 14.22
CA LEU A 287 -11.35 -23.23 13.51
C LEU A 287 -11.28 -24.51 14.33
N SER A 288 -10.20 -24.73 15.08
CA SER A 288 -10.08 -25.87 15.99
C SER A 288 -11.16 -25.83 17.08
N LEU A 289 -11.39 -24.65 17.67
CA LEU A 289 -12.39 -24.43 18.72
C LEU A 289 -13.82 -24.68 18.23
N ILE A 290 -14.22 -24.09 17.09
CA ILE A 290 -15.57 -24.26 16.55
C ILE A 290 -15.73 -25.52 15.69
N GLY A 291 -14.71 -26.36 15.58
CA GLY A 291 -14.53 -27.31 14.48
C GLY A 291 -15.74 -28.15 14.08
N ALA A 292 -16.54 -28.64 15.03
CA ALA A 292 -17.75 -29.44 14.74
C ALA A 292 -18.97 -28.59 14.35
N SER A 293 -19.09 -27.37 14.89
CA SER A 293 -20.18 -26.42 14.63
C SER A 293 -19.88 -25.44 13.48
N ALA A 294 -18.65 -25.43 12.97
CA ALA A 294 -18.22 -24.55 11.90
C ALA A 294 -19.02 -24.78 10.61
N THR A 295 -19.62 -23.71 10.10
CA THR A 295 -20.25 -23.68 8.79
C THR A 295 -19.21 -23.92 7.68
N GLN A 296 -19.68 -24.27 6.48
CA GLN A 296 -18.79 -24.45 5.32
C GLN A 296 -18.03 -23.18 4.97
N GLU A 297 -18.66 -22.01 5.12
CA GLU A 297 -18.02 -20.71 4.88
C GLU A 297 -16.95 -20.41 5.93
N GLU A 298 -17.25 -20.57 7.21
CA GLU A 298 -16.26 -20.40 8.29
C GLU A 298 -15.08 -21.34 8.10
N ARG A 299 -15.32 -22.61 7.77
CA ARG A 299 -14.24 -23.56 7.49
C ARG A 299 -13.39 -23.11 6.31
N ALA A 300 -14.00 -22.69 5.20
CA ALA A 300 -13.28 -22.25 4.01
C ALA A 300 -12.43 -20.99 4.24
N VAL A 301 -12.90 -20.08 5.09
CA VAL A 301 -12.15 -18.86 5.46
C VAL A 301 -11.05 -19.20 6.46
N LEU A 302 -11.40 -19.88 7.56
CA LEU A 302 -10.48 -20.08 8.67
C LEU A 302 -9.38 -21.10 8.35
N SER A 303 -9.62 -22.05 7.43
CA SER A 303 -8.57 -23.00 7.01
C SER A 303 -7.49 -22.37 6.12
N ALA A 304 -7.69 -21.12 5.65
CA ALA A 304 -6.71 -20.42 4.83
C ALA A 304 -5.59 -19.79 5.65
N PHE A 305 -5.76 -19.68 6.98
CA PHE A 305 -4.74 -19.18 7.88
C PHE A 305 -3.68 -20.26 8.12
N THR A 306 -2.43 -19.93 7.84
CA THR A 306 -1.26 -20.77 8.14
C THR A 306 -0.37 -20.03 9.11
N THR A 307 0.48 -20.77 9.81
CA THR A 307 1.13 -20.25 11.00
C THR A 307 2.57 -20.75 11.09
N THR A 308 3.49 -19.85 11.41
CA THR A 308 4.90 -20.17 11.69
C THR A 308 5.16 -20.20 13.20
N GLN A 309 6.25 -20.85 13.60
CA GLN A 309 6.73 -20.85 14.98
C GLN A 309 8.06 -20.08 15.04
N ASN A 310 8.17 -19.13 15.97
CA ASN A 310 9.36 -18.32 16.15
C ASN A 310 9.96 -18.53 17.54
N GLU A 311 11.26 -18.68 17.64
CA GLU A 311 11.96 -18.67 18.93
C GLU A 311 12.31 -17.22 19.28
N VAL A 312 12.03 -16.77 20.51
CA VAL A 312 12.40 -15.43 20.97
C VAL A 312 13.23 -15.53 22.25
N VAL A 313 14.43 -14.96 22.20
CA VAL A 313 15.40 -15.08 23.28
C VAL A 313 15.81 -13.70 23.78
N LEU A 314 15.67 -13.47 25.09
CA LEU A 314 16.19 -12.29 25.78
C LEU A 314 17.61 -12.60 26.29
N HIS A 315 18.60 -11.84 25.85
CA HIS A 315 20.02 -12.06 26.18
C HIS A 315 20.84 -10.76 26.21
N SER A 316 22.09 -10.87 26.66
CA SER A 316 23.12 -9.83 26.62
C SER A 316 24.32 -10.21 25.74
N ASP A 317 24.20 -11.29 24.95
CA ASP A 317 25.26 -11.78 24.08
C ASP A 317 25.46 -10.89 22.83
N PRO A 318 26.60 -10.18 22.69
CA PRO A 318 26.86 -9.31 21.55
C PRO A 318 27.26 -10.08 20.27
N SER A 319 27.47 -11.39 20.33
CA SER A 319 27.81 -12.20 19.14
C SER A 319 26.65 -12.31 18.14
N LEU A 320 25.42 -12.03 18.56
CA LEU A 320 24.22 -11.98 17.71
C LEU A 320 23.94 -10.58 17.15
N MET A 321 24.82 -9.62 17.41
CA MET A 321 24.78 -8.27 16.83
C MET A 321 25.75 -8.18 15.64
N PRO A 322 25.61 -7.16 14.75
CA PRO A 322 26.59 -6.92 13.70
C PRO A 322 28.01 -6.82 14.27
N THR A 323 28.98 -7.41 13.58
CA THR A 323 30.40 -7.46 13.99
C THR A 323 30.94 -6.04 14.19
N ARG A 324 30.54 -5.09 13.33
CA ARG A 324 30.91 -3.69 13.47
C ARG A 324 29.88 -2.96 14.32
N ARG A 325 30.31 -2.46 15.47
CA ARG A 325 29.48 -1.60 16.35
C ARG A 325 28.87 -0.38 15.65
N LYS A 326 29.51 0.13 14.59
CA LYS A 326 28.95 1.24 13.77
C LYS A 326 27.69 0.86 12.99
N ALA A 327 27.47 -0.43 12.75
CA ALA A 327 26.28 -0.96 12.09
C ALA A 327 25.17 -1.35 13.08
N TRP A 328 25.37 -1.15 14.39
CA TRP A 328 24.31 -1.42 15.37
C TRP A 328 23.18 -0.42 15.19
N ALA A 329 21.96 -0.95 15.09
CA ALA A 329 20.72 -0.19 14.97
C ALA A 329 19.69 -0.70 15.99
N GLY A 330 18.47 -0.16 15.96
CA GLY A 330 17.36 -0.67 16.76
C GLY A 330 16.98 -2.09 16.32
N LEU A 331 16.87 -2.29 15.01
CA LEU A 331 16.57 -3.58 14.38
C LEU A 331 17.79 -4.06 13.60
N ASN A 332 18.32 -5.23 13.95
CA ASN A 332 19.55 -5.76 13.34
C ASN A 332 19.26 -7.10 12.69
N TYR A 333 19.30 -7.13 11.38
CA TYR A 333 18.96 -8.30 10.60
C TYR A 333 20.21 -9.06 10.20
N ALA A 334 20.32 -10.31 10.63
CA ALA A 334 21.41 -11.20 10.27
C ALA A 334 20.92 -12.23 9.25
N THR A 335 21.70 -12.44 8.20
CA THR A 335 21.40 -13.45 7.17
C THR A 335 22.56 -14.38 6.96
N GLN A 336 22.26 -15.65 6.70
CA GLN A 336 23.25 -16.64 6.28
C GLN A 336 22.88 -17.24 4.92
N THR A 337 23.85 -17.30 4.01
CA THR A 337 23.71 -17.93 2.70
C THR A 337 24.36 -19.31 2.71
N SER A 338 23.61 -20.36 2.39
CA SER A 338 24.16 -21.71 2.20
C SER A 338 24.83 -21.84 0.83
N LYS A 339 26.00 -22.47 0.80
CA LYS A 339 26.76 -22.71 -0.46
C LYS A 339 26.10 -23.74 -1.39
N LEU A 340 25.05 -24.45 -0.94
CA LEU A 340 24.46 -25.59 -1.66
C LEU A 340 23.44 -25.20 -2.75
N ARG A 341 22.94 -23.96 -2.75
CA ARG A 341 22.10 -23.41 -3.83
C ARG A 341 22.79 -22.14 -4.31
N GLY A 342 23.30 -22.16 -5.55
CA GLY A 342 24.21 -21.13 -6.05
C GLY A 342 23.74 -19.71 -5.75
N TYR A 343 24.59 -18.94 -5.07
CA TYR A 343 24.68 -17.47 -4.92
C TYR A 343 23.44 -16.57 -4.77
N THR A 344 22.19 -17.03 -4.84
CA THR A 344 21.05 -16.11 -5.03
C THR A 344 20.00 -16.10 -3.93
N ASN A 345 19.92 -17.08 -3.02
CA ASN A 345 18.85 -17.10 -2.01
C ASN A 345 19.42 -17.08 -0.57
N VAL A 346 18.81 -16.25 0.29
CA VAL A 346 19.06 -16.23 1.74
C VAL A 346 18.28 -17.38 2.37
N ASP A 347 18.96 -18.33 3.04
CA ASP A 347 18.31 -19.55 3.56
C ASP A 347 17.82 -19.38 5.01
N GLU A 348 18.56 -18.65 5.84
CA GLU A 348 18.23 -18.47 7.27
C GLU A 348 18.40 -17.01 7.69
N VAL A 349 17.51 -16.56 8.57
CA VAL A 349 17.50 -15.18 9.06
C VAL A 349 17.21 -15.09 10.54
N SER A 350 17.79 -14.07 11.15
CA SER A 350 17.62 -13.74 12.56
C SER A 350 17.45 -12.24 12.70
N LEU A 351 16.53 -11.82 13.55
CA LEU A 351 16.30 -10.41 13.86
C LEU A 351 16.64 -10.14 15.32
N THR A 352 17.60 -9.26 15.55
CA THR A 352 18.03 -8.85 16.89
C THR A 352 17.56 -7.43 17.18
N TYR A 353 16.66 -7.28 18.13
CA TYR A 353 16.23 -6.02 18.70
C TYR A 353 17.22 -5.52 19.74
N ASN A 354 17.68 -4.28 19.58
CA ASN A 354 18.50 -3.60 20.57
C ASN A 354 17.62 -2.80 21.51
N MET A 355 17.28 -3.38 22.67
CA MET A 355 16.33 -2.81 23.61
C MET A 355 16.88 -1.58 24.34
N ASN A 356 18.21 -1.43 24.38
CA ASN A 356 18.82 -0.18 24.86
C ASN A 356 18.47 1.02 23.98
N VAL A 357 18.23 0.78 22.67
CA VAL A 357 17.80 1.82 21.72
C VAL A 357 16.27 1.87 21.71
N LEU A 358 15.62 0.72 21.49
CA LEU A 358 14.19 0.63 21.22
C LEU A 358 13.30 0.98 22.43
N GLN A 359 13.68 0.57 23.63
CA GLN A 359 12.97 0.88 24.88
C GLN A 359 13.74 1.86 25.78
N ARG A 360 14.82 2.46 25.28
CA ARG A 360 15.69 3.37 26.04
C ARG A 360 16.21 2.77 27.36
N ILE A 361 16.35 1.44 27.44
CA ILE A 361 16.84 0.77 28.64
C ILE A 361 18.30 1.19 28.89
N PRO A 362 18.62 1.76 30.07
CA PRO A 362 19.95 2.30 30.30
C PRO A 362 20.98 1.18 30.42
N LYS A 363 22.15 1.38 29.79
CA LYS A 363 23.26 0.41 29.87
C LYS A 363 23.84 0.27 31.26
N GLU A 364 23.73 1.29 32.08
CA GLU A 364 24.01 1.18 33.51
C GLU A 364 22.69 1.23 34.26
N PRO A 365 22.34 0.21 35.05
CA PRO A 365 23.14 -0.96 35.44
C PRO A 365 23.02 -2.18 34.49
N PHE A 366 22.05 -2.19 33.56
CA PHE A 366 21.58 -3.42 32.90
C PHE A 366 22.54 -4.06 31.88
N GLY A 367 23.48 -3.30 31.35
CA GLY A 367 24.38 -3.70 30.27
C GLY A 367 23.69 -3.64 28.90
N ASP A 368 24.23 -4.42 27.97
CA ASP A 368 23.61 -4.63 26.67
C ASP A 368 22.37 -5.54 26.82
N VAL A 369 21.23 -5.12 26.30
CA VAL A 369 19.94 -5.84 26.40
C VAL A 369 19.38 -6.07 25.01
N PHE A 370 19.31 -7.34 24.61
CA PHE A 370 18.91 -7.76 23.27
C PHE A 370 17.76 -8.75 23.31
N VAL A 371 16.87 -8.66 22.34
CA VAL A 371 15.86 -9.68 22.07
C VAL A 371 16.07 -10.19 20.66
N THR A 372 16.42 -11.46 20.51
CA THR A 372 16.64 -12.08 19.20
C THR A 372 15.52 -13.03 18.85
N LEU A 373 15.01 -12.89 17.63
CA LEU A 373 14.04 -13.78 17.01
C LEU A 373 14.75 -14.71 16.04
N ASN A 374 14.47 -16.00 16.18
CA ASN A 374 15.02 -17.08 15.35
C ASN A 374 16.55 -17.01 15.24
N PRO A 375 17.29 -17.09 16.38
CA PRO A 375 18.73 -16.91 16.37
C PRO A 375 19.43 -17.96 15.48
N LEU A 376 20.22 -17.50 14.51
CA LEU A 376 21.05 -18.37 13.64
C LEU A 376 22.00 -19.26 14.46
N GLN A 377 22.45 -18.73 15.59
CA GLN A 377 23.25 -19.43 16.57
C GLN A 377 22.69 -19.14 17.96
N LYS A 378 22.52 -20.18 18.78
CA LYS A 378 22.04 -20.01 20.15
C LYS A 378 22.98 -19.10 20.96
N PRO A 379 22.44 -18.12 21.72
CA PRO A 379 23.27 -17.26 22.55
C PRO A 379 23.96 -18.04 23.66
N GLN A 380 25.06 -17.49 24.16
CA GLN A 380 25.77 -18.05 25.31
C GLN A 380 24.83 -18.18 26.51
N LYS A 381 24.80 -19.37 27.12
CA LYS A 381 23.90 -19.68 28.25
C LYS A 381 24.07 -18.71 29.42
N SER A 382 25.30 -18.29 29.71
CA SER A 382 25.61 -17.33 30.78
C SER A 382 25.07 -15.92 30.53
N LEU A 383 24.79 -15.58 29.28
CA LEU A 383 24.28 -14.27 28.86
C LEU A 383 22.80 -14.33 28.48
N THR A 384 22.14 -15.47 28.67
CA THR A 384 20.72 -15.66 28.35
C THR A 384 19.89 -15.42 29.62
N HIS A 385 18.93 -14.50 29.55
CA HIS A 385 18.08 -14.13 30.69
C HIS A 385 16.70 -14.80 30.62
N GLY A 386 16.30 -15.24 29.43
CA GLY A 386 15.10 -16.03 29.19
C GLY A 386 15.02 -16.46 27.74
N CYS A 387 14.51 -17.66 27.49
CA CYS A 387 14.10 -18.11 26.17
C CYS A 387 12.61 -18.41 26.23
N GLN A 388 11.86 -17.91 25.25
CA GLN A 388 10.47 -18.23 25.07
C GLN A 388 10.25 -18.67 23.64
N GLU A 389 9.69 -19.85 23.47
CA GLU A 389 9.09 -20.22 22.19
C GLU A 389 7.80 -19.42 22.05
N LEU A 390 7.78 -18.46 21.12
CA LEU A 390 6.57 -17.74 20.77
C LEU A 390 6.06 -18.34 19.46
N GLN A 391 4.88 -18.97 19.50
CA GLN A 391 4.14 -19.18 18.26
C GLN A 391 3.67 -17.80 17.75
N GLN A 392 4.55 -17.13 17.01
CA GLN A 392 4.22 -15.97 16.21
C GLN A 392 3.74 -16.47 14.85
N ARG A 393 2.42 -16.51 14.76
CA ARG A 393 1.69 -17.04 13.64
C ARG A 393 1.36 -15.88 12.72
N HIS A 394 2.21 -15.64 11.71
CA HIS A 394 1.88 -14.71 10.65
C HIS A 394 0.89 -15.36 9.70
N ASP A 395 -0.20 -14.66 9.40
CA ASP A 395 -1.12 -15.08 8.35
C ASP A 395 -0.38 -15.06 7.01
N THR A 396 0.17 -16.20 6.59
CA THR A 396 0.69 -16.36 5.23
C THR A 396 -0.51 -16.41 4.28
N THR A 397 -1.15 -15.27 4.05
CA THR A 397 -2.21 -15.17 3.05
C THR A 397 -1.54 -15.20 1.68
N THR A 398 -1.69 -16.31 0.97
CA THR A 398 -1.48 -16.33 -0.48
C THR A 398 -2.32 -15.22 -1.13
N PRO A 399 -1.88 -14.65 -2.29
CA PRO A 399 -2.60 -13.60 -3.03
C PRO A 399 -4.10 -13.82 -3.20
N THR A 400 -4.53 -15.08 -3.23
CA THR A 400 -5.93 -15.51 -3.37
C THR A 400 -6.80 -15.10 -2.16
N THR A 401 -6.21 -14.95 -0.98
CA THR A 401 -6.92 -14.74 0.29
C THR A 401 -7.14 -13.26 0.62
N THR A 402 -6.23 -12.34 0.26
CA THR A 402 -6.34 -10.91 0.61
C THR A 402 -7.51 -10.19 -0.07
N MET A 403 -7.86 -10.59 -1.30
CA MET A 403 -9.00 -9.99 -2.01
C MET A 403 -10.37 -10.55 -1.60
N SER A 404 -10.40 -11.68 -0.88
CA SER A 404 -11.64 -12.44 -0.67
C SER A 404 -11.95 -12.87 0.76
N GLY A 405 -10.97 -13.04 1.66
CA GLY A 405 -11.18 -13.58 3.01
C GLY A 405 -11.67 -12.54 4.03
N ALA A 406 -10.91 -11.44 4.21
CA ALA A 406 -11.24 -10.40 5.19
C ALA A 406 -12.56 -9.67 4.88
N SER A 407 -12.89 -9.50 3.60
CA SER A 407 -14.13 -8.86 3.12
C SER A 407 -15.33 -9.81 3.01
N ARG A 408 -15.14 -11.13 3.24
CA ARG A 408 -16.21 -12.14 3.36
C ARG A 408 -16.64 -12.35 4.81
N LEU A 409 -15.74 -12.20 5.79
CA LEU A 409 -16.09 -12.24 7.22
C LEU A 409 -17.16 -11.21 7.62
N GLN A 410 -17.17 -10.03 6.99
CA GLN A 410 -18.24 -9.02 7.19
C GLN A 410 -19.58 -9.38 6.53
N ARG A 411 -19.64 -10.37 5.65
CA ARG A 411 -20.87 -10.77 4.91
C ARG A 411 -21.47 -12.11 5.38
N GLY A 412 -20.68 -12.97 6.03
CA GLY A 412 -21.12 -14.29 6.50
C GLY A 412 -22.08 -14.30 7.70
N PHE A 413 -22.25 -13.18 8.42
CA PHE A 413 -23.19 -13.10 9.55
C PHE A 413 -24.66 -12.86 9.14
N THR A 414 -24.96 -12.78 7.84
CA THR A 414 -26.33 -12.64 7.33
C THR A 414 -26.53 -13.45 6.05
N ALA A 415 -26.67 -14.78 6.16
CA ALA A 415 -27.60 -15.58 5.34
C ALA A 415 -27.38 -17.08 5.57
N ALA A 416 -28.42 -17.75 6.05
CA ALA A 416 -28.52 -19.19 6.02
C ALA A 416 -28.96 -19.70 4.63
N SER A 417 -28.57 -20.95 4.36
CA SER A 417 -29.24 -21.95 3.51
C SER A 417 -28.65 -22.29 2.11
N THR A 418 -28.57 -23.62 1.91
CA THR A 418 -28.54 -24.42 0.66
C THR A 418 -27.21 -24.78 -0.02
N SER A 419 -26.58 -25.82 0.54
CA SER A 419 -26.18 -27.13 -0.06
C SER A 419 -25.48 -27.27 -1.43
N SER A 420 -24.36 -28.02 -1.34
CA SER A 420 -23.86 -29.12 -2.22
C SER A 420 -23.09 -28.77 -3.49
N SER A 421 -22.04 -29.46 -3.97
CA SER A 421 -21.04 -30.47 -3.52
C SER A 421 -20.13 -30.67 -4.78
N TRP A 422 -18.80 -30.86 -4.77
CA TRP A 422 -18.00 -32.10 -4.58
C TRP A 422 -16.54 -31.82 -5.06
N ALA A 423 -15.57 -32.58 -4.54
CA ALA A 423 -14.12 -32.46 -4.75
C ALA A 423 -13.56 -33.62 -5.61
N CYS A 424 -12.53 -33.39 -6.45
CA CYS A 424 -11.11 -33.86 -6.37
C CYS A 424 -10.77 -35.19 -7.10
N LEU A 425 -9.67 -35.24 -7.90
CA LEU A 425 -8.44 -36.05 -7.68
C LEU A 425 -7.53 -36.21 -8.95
N GLN A 426 -6.24 -35.90 -8.76
CA GLN A 426 -5.02 -36.65 -9.15
C GLN A 426 -4.37 -36.72 -10.55
N CYS A 427 -3.04 -36.82 -10.47
CA CYS A 427 -1.97 -36.75 -11.48
C CYS A 427 -1.47 -38.13 -11.96
N LEU A 428 -0.84 -38.18 -13.15
CA LEU A 428 0.55 -38.66 -13.45
C LEU A 428 0.73 -39.34 -14.84
N ARG A 429 1.79 -38.92 -15.55
CA ARG A 429 2.69 -39.66 -16.51
C ARG A 429 2.12 -40.06 -17.89
N ALA A 430 2.84 -40.16 -19.01
CA ALA A 430 4.22 -39.81 -19.43
C ALA A 430 4.40 -40.01 -20.97
N ARG A 431 5.19 -39.12 -21.64
CA ARG A 431 6.19 -39.34 -22.74
C ARG A 431 5.78 -39.98 -24.11
N PRO A 432 6.65 -40.00 -25.18
CA PRO A 432 7.67 -39.04 -25.68
C PRO A 432 7.77 -38.86 -27.25
N GLN A 433 8.47 -37.77 -27.68
CA GLN A 433 9.38 -37.59 -28.86
C GLN A 433 8.87 -37.74 -30.33
N PRO A 434 9.61 -37.28 -31.40
CA PRO A 434 11.03 -36.87 -31.48
C PRO A 434 11.42 -35.58 -32.29
N THR A 435 12.61 -35.10 -31.90
CA THR A 435 13.77 -34.45 -32.58
C THR A 435 13.74 -33.80 -33.98
N ARG A 436 14.47 -32.67 -34.10
CA ARG A 436 15.65 -32.59 -34.99
C ARG A 436 16.64 -31.51 -34.51
N ALA A 437 17.91 -31.90 -34.41
CA ALA A 437 19.07 -31.06 -34.11
C ALA A 437 20.09 -31.21 -35.25
N THR A 438 20.88 -30.18 -35.52
CA THR A 438 22.16 -30.30 -36.22
C THR A 438 23.15 -29.27 -35.66
N ASN A 439 24.13 -29.76 -34.92
CA ASN A 439 25.46 -29.19 -34.78
C ASN A 439 26.41 -30.08 -35.58
N PHE A 440 27.44 -29.54 -36.21
CA PHE A 440 28.68 -30.28 -36.43
C PHE A 440 29.91 -29.36 -36.35
N THR A 441 30.77 -29.72 -35.40
CA THR A 441 32.21 -29.46 -35.24
C THR A 441 33.00 -30.19 -36.36
N SER A 442 34.31 -30.04 -36.61
CA SER A 442 35.46 -30.22 -35.71
C SER A 442 36.81 -30.09 -36.47
N ALA A 443 37.88 -29.94 -35.67
CA ALA A 443 39.32 -29.84 -35.98
C ALA A 443 40.00 -31.06 -36.66
N LEU A 444 41.23 -30.88 -37.22
CA LEU A 444 42.50 -31.56 -36.84
C LEU A 444 43.71 -31.31 -37.80
N ARG A 445 44.91 -31.08 -37.21
CA ARG A 445 46.34 -31.53 -37.51
C ARG A 445 46.76 -31.93 -38.95
N ARG A 446 48.01 -31.86 -39.47
CA ARG A 446 49.42 -31.70 -38.98
C ARG A 446 50.40 -31.56 -40.20
N ASN A 447 51.58 -30.94 -39.98
CA ASN A 447 52.94 -31.12 -40.56
C ASN A 447 53.25 -31.12 -42.08
N ILE A 448 54.35 -30.44 -42.47
CA ILE A 448 55.57 -30.96 -43.16
C ILE A 448 56.68 -29.88 -43.13
N ALA A 449 57.94 -30.34 -43.10
CA ALA A 449 59.17 -29.59 -42.88
C ALA A 449 59.96 -29.24 -44.18
N SER A 450 60.97 -28.38 -43.98
CA SER A 450 62.22 -28.18 -44.76
C SER A 450 62.17 -27.38 -46.07
N SER A 451 62.90 -26.26 -46.11
CA SER A 451 64.21 -26.18 -46.79
C SER A 451 64.85 -24.79 -46.59
N THR A 452 66.12 -24.72 -46.93
CA THR A 452 67.21 -23.97 -46.32
C THR A 452 67.53 -22.65 -47.03
N THR A 453 68.34 -21.83 -46.36
CA THR A 453 69.32 -20.87 -46.91
C THR A 453 68.83 -19.61 -47.64
N ARG A 454 68.84 -18.47 -46.93
CA ARG A 454 69.86 -17.41 -47.14
C ARG A 454 69.69 -16.32 -46.08
N ALA A 455 70.50 -16.45 -45.03
CA ALA A 455 70.84 -15.33 -44.16
C ALA A 455 71.84 -14.41 -44.87
N SER A 456 72.01 -13.22 -44.29
CA SER A 456 73.06 -12.22 -44.55
C SER A 456 72.88 -11.33 -45.79
N GLN A 457 71.93 -10.38 -45.71
CA GLN A 457 72.13 -9.02 -46.27
C GLN A 457 71.11 -7.95 -45.80
N GLN A 458 70.05 -8.31 -45.06
CA GLN A 458 69.00 -7.36 -44.65
C GLN A 458 69.15 -6.74 -43.25
N SER A 459 70.16 -7.09 -42.46
CA SER A 459 70.23 -6.72 -41.03
C SER A 459 70.74 -5.31 -40.71
N ARG A 460 71.18 -4.50 -41.70
CA ARG A 460 71.63 -3.11 -41.45
C ARG A 460 70.64 -2.01 -41.87
N ALA A 461 69.71 -2.28 -42.77
CA ALA A 461 68.67 -1.32 -43.17
C ALA A 461 67.41 -1.38 -42.27
N GLN A 462 67.16 -2.50 -41.59
CA GLN A 462 66.01 -2.66 -40.68
C GLN A 462 66.22 -2.00 -39.31
N ALA A 463 67.46 -1.83 -38.85
CA ALA A 463 67.75 -1.27 -37.53
C ALA A 463 67.47 0.24 -37.41
N GLN A 464 67.65 1.02 -38.49
CA GLN A 464 67.34 2.47 -38.49
C GLN A 464 65.83 2.76 -38.68
N GLY A 465 65.10 1.92 -39.42
CA GLY A 465 63.64 2.03 -39.56
C GLY A 465 62.87 1.61 -38.29
N GLN A 466 63.39 0.65 -37.52
CA GLN A 466 62.80 0.21 -36.25
C GLN A 466 62.97 1.25 -35.12
N ALA A 467 64.08 1.98 -35.07
CA ALA A 467 64.29 3.02 -34.06
C ALA A 467 63.34 4.22 -34.24
N TYR A 468 63.01 4.58 -35.48
CA TYR A 468 62.05 5.65 -35.78
C TYR A 468 60.59 5.21 -35.52
N SER A 469 60.25 3.95 -35.82
CA SER A 469 58.91 3.41 -35.56
C SER A 469 58.65 3.19 -34.06
N GLU A 470 59.64 2.79 -33.27
CA GLU A 470 59.54 2.73 -31.81
C GLU A 470 59.39 4.11 -31.16
N SER A 471 60.08 5.13 -31.69
CA SER A 471 59.94 6.52 -31.25
C SER A 471 58.50 7.04 -31.50
N MET A 472 57.99 6.87 -32.71
CA MET A 472 56.62 7.26 -33.06
C MET A 472 55.55 6.43 -32.34
N ALA A 473 55.81 5.15 -32.04
CA ALA A 473 54.92 4.31 -31.24
C ALA A 473 54.87 4.77 -29.78
N LYS A 474 56.01 5.15 -29.19
CA LYS A 474 56.06 5.74 -27.83
C LYS A 474 55.32 7.08 -27.77
N VAL A 475 55.47 7.92 -28.80
CA VAL A 475 54.74 9.19 -28.92
C VAL A 475 53.23 8.94 -29.07
N ARG A 476 52.81 8.00 -29.92
CA ARG A 476 51.39 7.62 -30.05
C ARG A 476 50.83 7.03 -28.77
N ALA A 477 51.57 6.16 -28.07
CA ALA A 477 51.13 5.61 -26.79
C ALA A 477 50.97 6.68 -25.70
N HIS A 478 51.82 7.71 -25.71
CA HIS A 478 51.68 8.88 -24.83
C HIS A 478 50.40 9.68 -25.15
N TYR A 479 50.13 9.94 -26.43
CA TYR A 479 48.91 10.62 -26.86
C TYR A 479 47.65 9.78 -26.66
N ASP A 480 47.69 8.46 -26.84
CA ASP A 480 46.56 7.57 -26.56
C ASP A 480 46.21 7.54 -25.07
N LYS A 481 47.23 7.57 -24.19
CA LYS A 481 47.00 7.66 -22.75
C LYS A 481 46.38 9.02 -22.38
N LYS A 482 46.87 10.12 -22.98
CA LYS A 482 46.27 11.45 -22.82
C LYS A 482 44.85 11.52 -23.37
N ASN A 483 44.60 11.00 -24.57
CA ASN A 483 43.30 11.00 -25.22
C ASN A 483 42.29 10.15 -24.44
N LYS A 484 42.68 8.99 -23.90
CA LYS A 484 41.84 8.21 -22.99
C LYS A 484 41.53 8.98 -21.70
N THR A 485 42.53 9.64 -21.13
CA THR A 485 42.36 10.45 -19.92
C THR A 485 41.41 11.63 -20.16
N VAL A 486 41.60 12.37 -21.25
CA VAL A 486 40.70 13.46 -21.68
C VAL A 486 39.30 12.92 -21.94
N MET A 487 39.16 11.80 -22.65
CA MET A 487 37.87 11.16 -22.91
C MET A 487 37.13 10.82 -21.60
N PHE A 488 37.83 10.24 -20.60
CA PHE A 488 37.21 9.95 -19.30
C PHE A 488 36.80 11.22 -18.54
N TYR A 489 37.61 12.28 -18.57
CA TYR A 489 37.23 13.57 -17.95
C TYR A 489 36.03 14.21 -18.66
N THR A 490 35.99 14.18 -19.99
CA THR A 490 34.87 14.71 -20.77
C THR A 490 33.59 13.93 -20.52
N ILE A 491 33.65 12.59 -20.48
CA ILE A 491 32.50 11.74 -20.14
C ILE A 491 32.01 12.02 -18.71
N SER A 492 32.94 12.17 -17.75
CA SER A 492 32.61 12.51 -16.36
C SER A 492 31.91 13.87 -16.26
N ALA A 493 32.39 14.89 -16.98
CA ALA A 493 31.79 16.22 -17.01
C ALA A 493 30.37 16.19 -17.63
N ILE A 494 30.18 15.42 -18.71
CA ILE A 494 28.86 15.24 -19.34
C ILE A 494 27.90 14.55 -18.37
N LEU A 495 28.31 13.43 -17.77
CA LEU A 495 27.49 12.70 -16.81
C LEU A 495 27.16 13.54 -15.57
N GLY A 496 28.13 14.30 -15.06
CA GLY A 496 27.94 15.23 -13.95
C GLY A 496 26.95 16.35 -14.29
N THR A 497 27.04 16.91 -15.49
CA THR A 497 26.11 17.97 -15.95
C THR A 497 24.70 17.44 -16.14
N VAL A 498 24.55 16.23 -16.70
CA VAL A 498 23.25 15.57 -16.87
C VAL A 498 22.64 15.22 -15.51
N ALA A 499 23.44 14.67 -14.59
CA ALA A 499 23.00 14.37 -13.23
C ALA A 499 22.59 15.63 -12.46
N PHE A 500 23.35 16.73 -12.57
CA PHE A 500 23.01 18.00 -11.96
C PHE A 500 21.73 18.60 -12.56
N SER A 501 21.59 18.58 -13.89
CA SER A 501 20.39 19.06 -14.57
C SER A 501 19.15 18.28 -14.13
N TYR A 502 19.24 16.94 -14.08
CA TYR A 502 18.15 16.08 -13.62
C TYR A 502 17.85 16.28 -12.12
N GLY A 503 18.86 16.47 -11.28
CA GLY A 503 18.74 16.71 -9.84
C GLY A 503 18.27 18.13 -9.48
N SER A 504 18.45 19.11 -10.37
CA SER A 504 18.06 20.51 -10.13
C SER A 504 16.55 20.71 -10.04
N VAL A 505 15.75 19.91 -10.78
CA VAL A 505 14.29 20.03 -10.78
C VAL A 505 13.67 19.59 -9.45
N PRO A 506 14.03 18.42 -8.87
CA PRO A 506 13.63 18.06 -7.50
C PRO A 506 14.12 19.07 -6.46
N LEU A 507 15.36 19.56 -6.57
CA LEU A 507 15.93 20.52 -5.63
C LEU A 507 15.19 21.86 -5.67
N TYR A 508 14.86 22.35 -6.85
CA TYR A 508 14.06 23.56 -7.04
C TYR A 508 12.65 23.39 -6.46
N LYS A 509 11.99 22.25 -6.72
CA LYS A 509 10.69 21.92 -6.10
C LYS A 509 10.77 21.91 -4.58
N MET A 510 11.83 21.31 -4.02
CA MET A 510 12.04 21.25 -2.57
C MET A 510 12.18 22.66 -2.00
N ILE A 511 13.04 23.51 -2.57
CA ILE A 511 13.26 24.89 -2.11
C ILE A 511 11.99 25.73 -2.25
N CYS A 512 11.30 25.68 -3.39
CA CYS A 512 10.06 26.43 -3.59
C CYS A 512 8.93 25.99 -2.65
N GLN A 513 8.85 24.69 -2.34
CA GLN A 513 7.85 24.15 -1.42
C GLN A 513 8.16 24.43 0.05
N THR A 514 9.44 24.55 0.44
CA THR A 514 9.82 24.86 1.82
C THR A 514 9.84 26.36 2.11
N THR A 515 10.15 27.20 1.13
CA THR A 515 10.32 28.66 1.32
C THR A 515 9.10 29.49 0.90
N GLY A 516 8.13 28.90 0.18
CA GLY A 516 6.99 29.63 -0.36
C GLY A 516 7.34 30.66 -1.45
N TRP A 517 8.56 30.60 -1.98
CA TRP A 517 9.07 31.52 -2.98
C TRP A 517 8.23 31.45 -4.27
N GLY A 518 7.67 32.59 -4.70
CA GLY A 518 6.81 32.68 -5.89
C GLY A 518 5.30 32.53 -5.64
N GLY A 519 4.83 32.60 -4.38
CA GLY A 519 3.39 32.60 -4.05
C GLY A 519 2.73 31.21 -4.12
N GLN A 520 3.54 30.15 -4.10
CA GLN A 520 3.10 28.78 -3.84
C GLN A 520 3.01 28.58 -2.31
N PRO A 521 1.89 28.07 -1.76
CA PRO A 521 1.79 27.86 -0.33
C PRO A 521 2.75 26.74 0.11
N ILE A 522 3.42 26.98 1.23
CA ILE A 522 4.20 25.97 1.94
C ILE A 522 3.22 24.85 2.33
N ARG A 523 3.61 23.57 2.17
CA ARG A 523 2.78 22.48 2.70
C ARG A 523 2.58 22.78 4.19
N ALA A 524 1.32 22.83 4.65
CA ALA A 524 0.91 23.17 6.01
C ALA A 524 1.39 22.20 7.11
N HIS A 525 2.45 21.43 6.85
CA HIS A 525 3.11 20.51 7.77
C HIS A 525 4.61 20.79 7.72
N GLY A 526 5.00 21.95 8.28
CA GLY A 526 6.39 22.31 8.51
C GLY A 526 6.91 21.74 9.84
N PRO A 527 8.23 21.64 10.04
CA PRO A 527 8.86 20.79 11.06
C PRO A 527 8.92 21.38 12.47
N ASP A 528 8.42 22.61 12.68
CA ASP A 528 8.67 23.40 13.90
C ASP A 528 7.44 23.67 14.78
N ASP A 529 6.26 23.13 14.46
CA ASP A 529 5.09 23.29 15.34
C ASP A 529 4.92 22.09 16.26
N THR A 530 5.36 22.28 17.50
CA THR A 530 4.95 21.50 18.65
C THR A 530 3.42 21.59 18.85
N ASP A 531 2.76 20.43 18.85
CA ASP A 531 1.65 20.13 19.76
C ASP A 531 0.28 20.84 19.57
N GLY A 532 -0.09 21.20 18.33
CA GLY A 532 -1.43 21.75 18.02
C GLY A 532 -2.33 20.77 17.26
N ASP A 533 -3.43 20.31 17.87
CA ASP A 533 -4.50 19.57 17.20
C ASP A 533 -5.01 20.38 15.98
N ILE A 534 -5.06 19.77 14.79
CA ILE A 534 -5.45 20.43 13.52
C ILE A 534 -6.85 21.06 13.63
N SER A 535 -7.70 20.50 14.49
CA SER A 535 -9.03 21.03 14.80
C SER A 535 -9.00 22.45 15.40
N SER A 536 -7.94 22.81 16.12
CA SER A 536 -7.81 24.12 16.80
C SER A 536 -7.60 25.29 15.82
N ARG A 537 -7.00 25.05 14.65
CA ARG A 537 -6.74 26.08 13.62
C ARG A 537 -7.98 26.45 12.80
N VAL A 538 -9.06 25.67 12.92
CA VAL A 538 -10.34 25.87 12.21
C VAL A 538 -11.39 26.52 13.12
N ILE A 539 -10.96 27.04 14.28
CA ILE A 539 -11.82 27.79 15.19
C ILE A 539 -11.75 29.28 14.80
N PRO A 540 -12.89 29.91 14.45
CA PRO A 540 -12.89 31.30 14.01
C PRO A 540 -12.50 32.25 15.15
N VAL A 541 -11.51 33.11 14.90
CA VAL A 541 -11.11 34.15 15.85
C VAL A 541 -12.07 35.34 15.76
N THR A 542 -13.10 35.34 16.62
CA THR A 542 -14.20 36.33 16.58
C THR A 542 -13.77 37.78 16.86
N ASN A 543 -12.64 37.98 17.53
CA ASN A 543 -12.09 39.31 17.83
C ASN A 543 -11.22 39.90 16.70
N ALA A 544 -11.00 39.16 15.60
CA ALA A 544 -10.18 39.60 14.49
C ALA A 544 -11.00 40.30 13.38
N LYS A 545 -10.33 41.11 12.55
CA LYS A 545 -10.96 41.71 11.36
C LYS A 545 -11.18 40.64 10.28
N ARG A 546 -12.31 40.71 9.58
CA ARG A 546 -12.56 39.87 8.40
C ARG A 546 -11.62 40.27 7.25
N ILE A 547 -10.94 39.28 6.68
CA ILE A 547 -10.07 39.43 5.52
C ILE A 547 -10.89 39.16 4.26
N LYS A 548 -10.74 40.02 3.24
CA LYS A 548 -11.42 39.88 1.96
C LYS A 548 -10.63 38.94 1.05
N VAL A 549 -11.20 37.79 0.73
CA VAL A 549 -10.64 36.83 -0.23
C VAL A 549 -11.30 37.04 -1.59
N THR A 550 -10.53 37.46 -2.59
CA THR A 550 -10.99 37.67 -3.97
C THR A 550 -10.59 36.48 -4.85
N PHE A 551 -11.44 36.13 -5.81
CA PHE A 551 -11.23 34.98 -6.68
C PHE A 551 -10.98 35.43 -8.11
N ASN A 552 -9.86 34.99 -8.68
CA ASN A 552 -9.50 35.24 -10.07
C ASN A 552 -9.38 33.90 -10.82
N ALA A 553 -9.78 33.93 -12.09
CA ALA A 553 -9.78 32.78 -12.99
C ALA A 553 -9.22 33.20 -14.34
N SER A 554 -8.27 32.42 -14.84
CA SER A 554 -7.71 32.55 -16.17
C SER A 554 -7.56 31.18 -16.83
N ILE A 555 -7.42 31.18 -18.15
CA ILE A 555 -7.28 29.98 -18.99
C ILE A 555 -6.11 30.20 -19.94
N SER A 556 -5.43 29.14 -20.34
CA SER A 556 -4.48 29.19 -21.45
C SER A 556 -5.22 29.36 -22.78
N ASP A 557 -4.69 30.14 -23.72
CA ASP A 557 -5.29 30.39 -25.04
C ASP A 557 -5.58 29.12 -25.87
N THR A 558 -4.89 28.01 -25.57
CA THR A 558 -5.06 26.71 -26.23
C THR A 558 -6.20 25.87 -25.66
N LEU A 559 -6.80 26.29 -24.55
CA LEU A 559 -7.89 25.59 -23.88
C LEU A 559 -9.21 26.32 -24.18
N PRO A 560 -10.11 25.76 -25.02
CA PRO A 560 -11.38 26.39 -25.40
C PRO A 560 -12.42 26.26 -24.27
N TRP A 561 -12.02 26.55 -23.04
CA TRP A 561 -12.90 26.53 -21.88
C TRP A 561 -13.28 27.95 -21.49
N LYS A 562 -14.45 28.13 -20.90
CA LYS A 562 -14.78 29.33 -20.14
C LYS A 562 -14.70 28.97 -18.67
N PHE A 563 -13.79 29.62 -17.94
CA PHE A 563 -13.56 29.37 -16.53
C PHE A 563 -13.73 30.67 -15.75
N VAL A 564 -14.71 30.74 -14.86
CA VAL A 564 -15.07 31.95 -14.11
C VAL A 564 -15.43 31.62 -12.66
N PRO A 565 -15.05 32.47 -11.68
CA PRO A 565 -15.53 32.30 -10.32
C PRO A 565 -17.03 32.63 -10.24
N GLN A 566 -17.79 31.87 -9.47
CA GLN A 566 -19.20 32.17 -9.20
C GLN A 566 -19.33 33.31 -8.17
N GLN A 567 -18.50 33.28 -7.13
CA GLN A 567 -18.36 34.38 -6.18
C GLN A 567 -17.08 35.18 -6.48
N ARG A 568 -17.19 36.51 -6.62
CA ARG A 568 -16.02 37.38 -6.86
C ARG A 568 -15.17 37.60 -5.60
N GLU A 569 -15.82 37.65 -4.44
CA GLU A 569 -15.16 37.81 -3.16
C GLU A 569 -15.95 37.16 -2.02
N VAL A 570 -15.25 36.73 -0.97
CA VAL A 570 -15.81 36.26 0.31
C VAL A 570 -15.00 36.90 1.45
N ARG A 571 -15.67 37.31 2.53
CA ARG A 571 -15.01 37.89 3.71
C ARG A 571 -15.02 36.89 4.87
N VAL A 572 -13.84 36.43 5.28
CA VAL A 572 -13.68 35.38 6.30
C VAL A 572 -12.87 35.90 7.49
N LEU A 573 -13.18 35.41 8.68
CA LEU A 573 -12.31 35.55 9.85
C LEU A 573 -11.12 34.57 9.72
N PRO A 574 -9.95 34.90 10.28
CA PRO A 574 -8.90 33.90 10.51
C PRO A 574 -9.46 32.71 11.32
N GLY A 575 -9.20 31.49 10.86
CA GLY A 575 -9.76 30.24 11.37
C GLY A 575 -11.17 29.89 10.86
N GLU A 576 -11.90 30.81 10.22
CA GLU A 576 -13.20 30.52 9.60
C GLU A 576 -13.02 29.79 8.28
N THR A 577 -13.74 28.67 8.11
CA THR A 577 -13.75 27.93 6.85
C THR A 577 -14.75 28.53 5.87
N ALA A 578 -14.37 28.57 4.59
CA ALA A 578 -15.22 29.06 3.51
C ALA A 578 -15.15 28.17 2.28
N LEU A 579 -16.28 28.13 1.56
CA LEU A 579 -16.46 27.41 0.32
C LEU A 579 -16.73 28.40 -0.82
N ALA A 580 -15.90 28.37 -1.86
CA ALA A 580 -16.10 29.12 -3.09
C ALA A 580 -16.27 28.16 -4.27
N PHE A 581 -17.00 28.59 -5.30
CA PHE A 581 -17.23 27.79 -6.50
C PHE A 581 -16.66 28.50 -7.72
N TYR A 582 -16.02 27.72 -8.58
CA TYR A 582 -15.71 28.13 -9.94
C TYR A 582 -16.57 27.35 -10.92
N LYS A 583 -16.83 27.94 -12.09
CA LYS A 583 -17.60 27.31 -13.15
C LYS A 583 -16.72 27.16 -14.38
N ALA A 584 -16.57 25.92 -14.83
CA ALA A 584 -15.84 25.58 -16.04
C ALA A 584 -16.82 25.06 -17.10
N THR A 585 -16.76 25.61 -18.31
CA THR A 585 -17.55 25.16 -19.46
C THR A 585 -16.60 24.84 -20.61
N ASN A 586 -16.67 23.63 -21.18
CA ASN A 586 -15.91 23.28 -22.38
C ASN A 586 -16.68 23.70 -23.63
N HIS A 587 -16.18 24.71 -24.34
CA HIS A 587 -16.75 25.17 -25.61
C HIS A 587 -16.15 24.47 -26.84
N GLY A 588 -15.23 23.51 -26.63
CA GLY A 588 -14.70 22.67 -27.70
C GLY A 588 -15.68 21.61 -28.18
N ASP A 589 -15.41 21.08 -29.38
CA ASP A 589 -16.16 19.99 -30.03
C ASP A 589 -15.73 18.59 -29.55
N LYS A 590 -14.74 18.53 -28.66
CA LYS A 590 -14.11 17.30 -28.15
C LYS A 590 -13.96 17.35 -26.65
N ASP A 591 -13.83 16.17 -26.06
CA ASP A 591 -13.51 16.03 -24.64
C ASP A 591 -12.06 16.46 -24.41
N ILE A 592 -11.86 17.38 -23.47
CA ILE A 592 -10.55 17.94 -23.16
C ILE A 592 -10.24 17.66 -21.70
N ILE A 593 -8.97 17.35 -21.42
CA ILE A 593 -8.45 17.22 -20.07
C ILE A 593 -7.64 18.47 -19.76
N GLY A 594 -8.06 19.20 -18.73
CA GLY A 594 -7.38 20.37 -18.21
C GLY A 594 -6.82 20.13 -16.80
N VAL A 595 -5.75 20.83 -16.45
CA VAL A 595 -5.21 20.88 -15.09
C VAL A 595 -5.11 22.34 -14.66
N ALA A 596 -5.49 22.61 -13.42
CA ALA A 596 -5.39 23.94 -12.84
C ALA A 596 -4.14 24.09 -11.95
N THR A 597 -3.44 25.21 -12.13
CA THR A 597 -2.48 25.71 -11.14
C THR A 597 -3.08 26.93 -10.46
N TYR A 598 -2.50 27.31 -9.32
CA TYR A 598 -2.96 28.47 -8.56
C TYR A 598 -1.79 29.24 -7.95
N SER A 599 -2.08 30.47 -7.55
CA SER A 599 -1.20 31.31 -6.75
C SER A 599 -2.00 32.20 -5.80
N VAL A 600 -1.39 32.55 -4.67
CA VAL A 600 -1.97 33.48 -3.68
C VAL A 600 -1.22 34.80 -3.73
N THR A 601 -1.95 35.92 -3.68
CA THR A 601 -1.39 37.28 -3.74
C THR A 601 -2.02 38.16 -2.66
N PRO A 602 -1.25 38.94 -1.87
CA PRO A 602 0.21 39.05 -1.85
C PRO A 602 0.92 37.75 -1.46
N ALA A 603 2.18 37.58 -1.90
CA ALA A 603 2.92 36.33 -1.70
C ALA A 603 3.14 35.97 -0.23
N GLN A 604 3.27 36.97 0.65
CA GLN A 604 3.40 36.77 2.10
C GLN A 604 2.17 36.11 2.75
N CYS A 605 1.01 36.09 2.08
CA CYS A 605 -0.19 35.42 2.57
C CYS A 605 -0.23 33.93 2.22
N ALA A 606 0.61 33.47 1.30
CA ALA A 606 0.61 32.08 0.83
C ALA A 606 0.85 31.06 1.96
N PRO A 607 1.74 31.28 2.95
CA PRO A 607 1.91 30.34 4.08
C PRO A 607 0.65 30.17 4.94
N TYR A 608 -0.18 31.21 5.03
CA TYR A 608 -1.37 31.25 5.87
C TYR A 608 -2.65 30.86 5.13
N PHE A 609 -2.58 30.57 3.82
CA PHE A 609 -3.75 30.22 3.02
C PHE A 609 -3.84 28.71 2.84
N SER A 610 -4.74 28.08 3.59
CA SER A 610 -4.88 26.61 3.63
C SER A 610 -6.10 26.15 2.85
N LYS A 611 -5.89 25.29 1.85
CA LYS A 611 -6.96 24.68 1.04
C LYS A 611 -7.22 23.26 1.49
N ILE A 612 -8.40 23.06 2.08
CA ILE A 612 -8.85 21.76 2.58
C ILE A 612 -9.29 20.86 1.41
N GLN A 613 -9.96 21.41 0.39
CA GLN A 613 -10.37 20.67 -0.80
C GLN A 613 -10.19 21.55 -2.06
N CYS A 614 -9.47 21.05 -3.06
CA CYS A 614 -9.24 21.76 -4.33
C CYS A 614 -9.19 20.81 -5.54
N PHE A 615 -9.71 21.24 -6.68
CA PHE A 615 -9.51 20.61 -8.01
C PHE A 615 -8.11 20.85 -8.62
N CYS A 616 -7.18 21.44 -7.87
CA CYS A 616 -5.84 21.80 -8.28
C CYS A 616 -5.00 20.54 -8.51
N PHE A 617 -4.16 20.52 -9.55
CA PHE A 617 -3.24 19.40 -9.82
C PHE A 617 -3.89 18.04 -10.09
N GLU A 618 -5.21 17.97 -10.18
CA GLU A 618 -5.96 16.81 -10.66
C GLU A 618 -6.35 16.99 -12.13
N GLU A 619 -6.30 15.91 -12.92
CA GLU A 619 -6.75 15.92 -14.32
C GLU A 619 -8.29 16.07 -14.36
N GLN A 620 -8.77 17.28 -14.67
CA GLN A 620 -10.20 17.55 -14.85
C GLN A 620 -10.58 17.27 -16.31
N ARG A 621 -11.49 16.33 -16.54
CA ARG A 621 -12.04 16.08 -17.87
C ARG A 621 -13.42 16.73 -17.99
N LEU A 622 -13.56 17.63 -18.95
CA LEU A 622 -14.88 18.10 -19.41
C LEU A 622 -15.16 17.56 -20.81
N ASN A 623 -16.32 16.96 -20.98
CA ASN A 623 -16.83 16.54 -22.28
C ASN A 623 -17.15 17.77 -23.14
N ALA A 624 -17.26 17.59 -24.46
CA ALA A 624 -17.68 18.66 -25.36
C ALA A 624 -19.02 19.28 -24.92
N GLY A 625 -19.07 20.60 -24.73
CA GLY A 625 -20.26 21.33 -24.28
C GLY A 625 -20.61 21.18 -22.79
N GLU A 626 -19.86 20.39 -22.02
CA GLU A 626 -20.14 20.15 -20.61
C GLU A 626 -19.81 21.37 -19.75
N THR A 627 -20.63 21.60 -18.72
CA THR A 627 -20.41 22.64 -17.72
C THR A 627 -20.41 22.01 -16.33
N VAL A 628 -19.38 22.31 -15.54
CA VAL A 628 -19.17 21.75 -14.20
C VAL A 628 -18.87 22.87 -13.20
N ASP A 629 -19.47 22.78 -12.03
CA ASP A 629 -19.13 23.61 -10.87
C ASP A 629 -18.06 22.92 -10.03
N MET A 630 -16.99 23.65 -9.74
CA MET A 630 -15.77 23.18 -9.11
C MET A 630 -15.59 23.87 -7.74
N PRO A 631 -15.81 23.15 -6.63
CA PRO A 631 -15.67 23.71 -5.28
C PRO A 631 -14.20 23.90 -4.87
N VAL A 632 -13.95 24.96 -4.11
CA VAL A 632 -12.71 25.23 -3.38
C VAL A 632 -13.05 25.50 -1.93
N PHE A 633 -12.62 24.60 -1.04
CA PHE A 633 -12.82 24.71 0.39
C PHE A 633 -11.51 25.12 1.06
N PHE A 634 -11.50 26.22 1.81
CA PHE A 634 -10.29 26.83 2.36
C PHE A 634 -10.54 27.55 3.69
N TYR A 635 -9.46 27.88 4.40
CA TYR A 635 -9.44 28.78 5.56
C TYR A 635 -8.14 29.60 5.58
N LEU A 636 -8.13 30.67 6.36
CA LEU A 636 -6.92 31.45 6.66
C LEU A 636 -6.42 31.08 8.05
N ASP A 637 -5.15 30.70 8.18
CA ASP A 637 -4.56 30.30 9.47
C ASP A 637 -4.57 31.48 10.47
N PRO A 638 -5.11 31.33 11.70
CA PRO A 638 -5.06 32.35 12.74
C PRO A 638 -3.67 32.94 13.02
N ASP A 639 -2.60 32.19 12.79
CA ASP A 639 -1.21 32.64 13.02
C ASP A 639 -0.82 33.87 12.19
N LEU A 640 -1.54 34.15 11.11
CA LEU A 640 -1.36 35.38 10.34
C LEU A 640 -1.52 36.65 11.18
N LEU A 641 -2.26 36.58 12.31
CA LEU A 641 -2.46 37.71 13.22
C LEU A 641 -1.20 38.03 14.04
N ASN A 642 -0.33 37.04 14.23
CA ASN A 642 0.89 37.15 15.03
C ASN A 642 2.09 37.57 14.17
N ASP A 643 1.99 37.48 12.84
CA ASP A 643 3.06 37.86 11.91
C ASP A 643 3.08 39.36 11.61
N LEU A 644 4.19 40.01 11.92
CA LEU A 644 4.46 41.41 11.60
C LEU A 644 4.35 41.72 10.09
N ASN A 645 4.69 40.76 9.22
CA ASN A 645 4.62 40.92 7.76
C ASN A 645 3.18 40.90 7.21
N MET A 646 2.21 40.47 8.02
CA MET A 646 0.79 40.45 7.65
C MET A 646 0.06 41.73 8.06
N LYS A 647 0.74 42.67 8.72
CA LYS A 647 0.15 43.95 9.15
C LYS A 647 -0.29 44.79 7.94
N GLY A 648 -1.57 45.13 7.90
CA GLY A 648 -2.17 45.94 6.82
C GLY A 648 -2.65 45.14 5.61
N VAL A 649 -2.52 43.81 5.61
CA VAL A 649 -3.08 42.98 4.55
C VAL A 649 -4.56 42.72 4.81
N GLU A 650 -5.41 43.45 4.08
CA GLU A 650 -6.87 43.30 4.19
C GLU A 650 -7.49 42.47 3.06
N THR A 651 -6.73 42.25 1.98
CA THR A 651 -7.20 41.53 0.79
C THR A 651 -6.23 40.45 0.36
N VAL A 652 -6.75 39.25 0.11
CA VAL A 652 -6.02 38.09 -0.41
C VAL A 652 -6.68 37.65 -1.71
N THR A 653 -5.92 37.60 -2.79
CA THR A 653 -6.39 37.15 -4.10
C THR A 653 -5.94 35.73 -4.37
N LEU A 654 -6.90 34.85 -4.64
CA LEU A 654 -6.66 33.48 -5.08
C LEU A 654 -6.82 33.41 -6.61
N ASN A 655 -5.69 33.26 -7.30
CA ASN A 655 -5.65 33.15 -8.76
C ASN A 655 -5.62 31.68 -9.17
N TYR A 656 -6.48 31.30 -10.10
CA TYR A 656 -6.44 30.01 -10.78
C TYR A 656 -6.18 30.18 -12.27
N THR A 657 -5.35 29.30 -12.82
CA THR A 657 -5.08 29.22 -14.26
C THR A 657 -5.22 27.78 -14.74
N PHE A 658 -6.08 27.56 -15.74
CA PHE A 658 -6.25 26.25 -16.36
C PHE A 658 -5.40 26.08 -17.62
N PHE A 659 -4.80 24.90 -17.76
CA PHE A 659 -3.99 24.49 -18.91
C PHE A 659 -4.50 23.20 -19.53
N MET A 660 -4.41 23.06 -20.85
CA MET A 660 -4.70 21.80 -21.55
C MET A 660 -3.58 20.78 -21.33
N VAL A 661 -3.92 19.54 -20.93
CA VAL A 661 -2.95 18.45 -20.71
C VAL A 661 -2.93 17.45 -21.86
N ALA A 662 -4.10 17.02 -22.36
CA ALA A 662 -4.16 16.06 -23.45
C ALA A 662 -5.54 16.02 -24.14
N SER A 663 -5.53 15.76 -25.44
CA SER A 663 -6.70 15.38 -26.26
C SER A 663 -6.59 13.93 -26.80
N SER A 664 -5.71 13.12 -26.19
CA SER A 664 -5.22 11.85 -26.76
C SER A 664 -6.29 10.75 -26.88
N ARG A 665 -6.38 10.15 -28.08
CA ARG A 665 -7.24 9.01 -28.43
C ARG A 665 -6.99 7.78 -27.55
N ARG A 666 -5.78 7.61 -26.99
CA ARG A 666 -5.42 6.50 -26.08
C ARG A 666 -6.09 6.66 -24.71
N LYS A 667 -6.08 7.89 -24.15
CA LYS A 667 -6.76 8.22 -22.88
C LYS A 667 -8.28 8.15 -23.03
N SER A 668 -8.83 8.63 -24.14
CA SER A 668 -10.27 8.51 -24.46
C SER A 668 -10.74 7.05 -24.53
N ARG A 669 -9.96 6.15 -25.16
CA ARG A 669 -10.24 4.71 -25.18
C ARG A 669 -10.18 4.09 -23.78
N ALA A 670 -9.18 4.43 -22.98
CA ALA A 670 -9.07 3.94 -21.61
C ALA A 670 -10.31 4.33 -20.78
N ALA A 671 -10.75 5.59 -20.88
CA ALA A 671 -11.94 6.05 -20.18
C ALA A 671 -13.24 5.38 -20.69
N HIS A 672 -13.36 5.11 -21.99
CA HIS A 672 -14.49 4.34 -22.53
C HIS A 672 -14.56 2.95 -21.88
N TYR A 673 -13.46 2.22 -21.78
CA TYR A 673 -13.48 0.89 -21.17
C TYR A 673 -13.59 0.91 -19.63
N LYS A 674 -13.18 2.01 -18.97
CA LYS A 674 -13.27 2.21 -17.51
C LYS A 674 -14.56 2.90 -17.02
N ALA A 675 -15.48 3.27 -17.91
CA ALA A 675 -16.68 4.02 -17.52
C ALA A 675 -17.55 3.31 -16.45
N PRO A 676 -18.17 4.04 -15.50
CA PRO A 676 -19.05 3.46 -14.49
C PRO A 676 -20.34 2.87 -15.10
N SER A 677 -20.99 1.94 -14.38
CA SER A 677 -22.14 1.16 -14.89
C SER A 677 -23.31 2.02 -15.42
N SER A 678 -23.55 3.20 -14.83
CA SER A 678 -24.55 4.18 -15.28
C SER A 678 -24.24 4.73 -16.68
N GLN A 679 -22.98 5.08 -16.96
CA GLN A 679 -22.54 5.53 -18.28
C GLN A 679 -22.50 4.37 -19.28
N ARG A 680 -22.03 3.17 -18.86
CA ARG A 680 -22.05 1.97 -19.71
C ARG A 680 -23.44 1.61 -20.19
N ARG A 681 -24.48 1.84 -19.37
CA ARG A 681 -25.89 1.66 -19.76
C ARG A 681 -26.25 2.49 -20.99
N THR A 682 -25.85 3.75 -21.02
CA THR A 682 -26.13 4.65 -22.15
C THR A 682 -25.29 4.30 -23.38
N ILE A 683 -24.01 3.97 -23.17
CA ILE A 683 -23.07 3.59 -24.23
C ILE A 683 -23.50 2.30 -24.93
N MET A 684 -24.03 1.32 -24.18
CA MET A 684 -24.55 0.06 -24.71
C MET A 684 -25.94 0.23 -25.34
N SER A 685 -26.00 1.03 -26.39
CA SER A 685 -27.21 1.24 -27.20
C SER A 685 -27.20 0.37 -28.46
N ALA A 686 -28.38 -0.12 -28.85
CA ALA A 686 -28.56 -0.86 -30.10
C ALA A 686 -29.52 -0.10 -31.05
N PRO A 687 -29.29 -0.19 -32.37
CA PRO A 687 -30.20 0.38 -33.36
C PRO A 687 -31.59 -0.26 -33.31
N LEU A 688 -32.64 0.54 -33.51
CA LEU A 688 -34.02 0.05 -33.67
C LEU A 688 -34.26 -0.48 -35.09
N SER A 689 -35.23 -1.39 -35.26
CA SER A 689 -35.75 -1.84 -36.56
C SER A 689 -36.41 -0.69 -37.33
N LYS A 690 -36.64 -0.86 -38.63
CA LYS A 690 -37.24 0.17 -39.48
C LYS A 690 -38.62 0.60 -38.94
N GLU A 691 -39.45 -0.37 -38.59
CA GLU A 691 -40.79 -0.19 -38.02
C GLU A 691 -40.74 0.59 -36.70
N LEU A 692 -39.87 0.20 -35.76
CA LEU A 692 -39.73 0.89 -34.48
C LEU A 692 -39.14 2.31 -34.62
N ARG A 693 -38.27 2.55 -35.62
CA ARG A 693 -37.75 3.89 -35.90
C ARG A 693 -38.83 4.82 -36.41
N GLU A 694 -39.71 4.34 -37.28
CA GLU A 694 -40.83 5.10 -37.82
C GLU A 694 -41.86 5.38 -36.71
N GLN A 695 -42.17 4.36 -35.89
CA GLN A 695 -43.11 4.49 -34.79
C GLN A 695 -42.68 5.51 -33.71
N TYR A 696 -41.41 5.46 -33.28
CA TYR A 696 -40.93 6.26 -32.14
C TYR A 696 -40.06 7.46 -32.53
N ASN A 697 -39.69 7.61 -33.81
CA ASN A 697 -38.77 8.64 -34.30
C ASN A 697 -37.37 8.64 -33.63
N VAL A 698 -36.93 7.49 -33.12
CA VAL A 698 -35.64 7.31 -32.42
C VAL A 698 -34.76 6.31 -33.18
N ARG A 699 -33.46 6.58 -33.34
CA ARG A 699 -32.55 5.71 -34.13
C ARG A 699 -32.03 4.50 -33.35
N SER A 700 -31.72 4.68 -32.08
CA SER A 700 -31.13 3.69 -31.20
C SER A 700 -31.48 3.99 -29.76
N ILE A 701 -31.49 2.96 -28.92
CA ILE A 701 -31.80 3.09 -27.49
C ILE A 701 -30.92 2.14 -26.67
N PRO A 702 -30.62 2.44 -25.39
CA PRO A 702 -29.98 1.50 -24.48
C PRO A 702 -30.67 0.13 -24.45
N ILE A 703 -29.91 -0.92 -24.70
CA ILE A 703 -30.44 -2.29 -24.77
C ILE A 703 -30.73 -2.81 -23.35
N ARG A 704 -31.86 -3.50 -23.17
CA ARG A 704 -32.30 -4.04 -21.88
C ARG A 704 -32.51 -5.55 -21.95
N LYS A 705 -32.55 -6.17 -20.77
CA LYS A 705 -33.05 -7.53 -20.62
C LYS A 705 -34.50 -7.56 -21.11
N ASP A 706 -34.85 -8.65 -21.80
CA ASP A 706 -36.15 -8.92 -22.42
C ASP A 706 -36.47 -8.16 -23.72
N ASP A 707 -35.54 -7.39 -24.28
CA ASP A 707 -35.68 -6.91 -25.65
C ASP A 707 -35.53 -8.08 -26.64
N GLU A 708 -36.30 -8.07 -27.73
CA GLU A 708 -36.10 -9.02 -28.83
C GLU A 708 -35.18 -8.37 -29.87
N VAL A 709 -34.17 -9.13 -30.28
CA VAL A 709 -33.10 -8.62 -31.16
C VAL A 709 -32.77 -9.61 -32.27
N THR A 710 -32.42 -9.07 -33.42
CA THR A 710 -31.87 -9.80 -34.57
C THR A 710 -30.40 -9.47 -34.72
N ILE A 711 -29.55 -10.49 -34.79
CA ILE A 711 -28.10 -10.31 -34.97
C ILE A 711 -27.82 -10.00 -36.43
N VAL A 712 -27.30 -8.80 -36.70
CA VAL A 712 -27.04 -8.32 -38.07
C VAL A 712 -25.57 -8.43 -38.50
N ARG A 713 -24.65 -8.66 -37.55
CA ARG A 713 -23.20 -8.73 -37.81
C ARG A 713 -22.52 -9.83 -36.97
N GLY A 714 -21.47 -10.45 -37.53
CA GLY A 714 -20.66 -11.49 -36.87
C GLY A 714 -21.07 -12.93 -37.22
N SER A 715 -20.45 -13.92 -36.58
CA SER A 715 -20.59 -15.35 -36.90
C SER A 715 -22.00 -15.93 -36.66
N ASN A 716 -22.86 -15.22 -35.93
CA ASN A 716 -24.24 -15.62 -35.65
C ASN A 716 -25.27 -14.71 -36.33
N LYS A 717 -24.87 -14.06 -37.44
CA LYS A 717 -25.76 -13.20 -38.23
C LYS A 717 -27.01 -13.97 -38.69
N GLY A 718 -28.16 -13.33 -38.61
CA GLY A 718 -29.47 -13.88 -39.00
C GLY A 718 -30.20 -14.62 -37.88
N ARG A 719 -29.58 -14.85 -36.72
CA ARG A 719 -30.26 -15.42 -35.56
C ARG A 719 -31.02 -14.34 -34.79
N GLU A 720 -32.21 -14.71 -34.34
CA GLU A 720 -33.09 -13.87 -33.53
C GLU A 720 -33.26 -14.49 -32.15
N GLY A 721 -33.46 -13.64 -31.15
CA GLY A 721 -33.73 -14.10 -29.81
C GLY A 721 -33.92 -12.98 -28.81
N LYS A 722 -34.37 -13.36 -27.63
CA LYS A 722 -34.57 -12.44 -26.52
C LYS A 722 -33.28 -12.20 -25.76
N VAL A 723 -33.04 -10.97 -25.32
CA VAL A 723 -31.86 -10.62 -24.52
C VAL A 723 -32.06 -11.17 -23.10
N THR A 724 -31.27 -12.18 -22.73
CA THR A 724 -31.33 -12.85 -21.42
C THR A 724 -30.59 -12.04 -20.35
N SER A 725 -29.48 -11.44 -20.71
CA SER A 725 -28.68 -10.59 -19.81
C SER A 725 -27.87 -9.55 -20.57
N VAL A 726 -27.67 -8.40 -19.93
CA VAL A 726 -26.83 -7.29 -20.43
C VAL A 726 -25.62 -7.20 -19.52
N TYR A 727 -24.49 -7.76 -19.96
CA TYR A 727 -23.27 -7.80 -19.17
C TYR A 727 -22.42 -6.54 -19.40
N ARG A 728 -22.75 -5.50 -18.64
CA ARG A 728 -22.16 -4.15 -18.78
C ARG A 728 -20.66 -4.09 -18.55
N LEU A 729 -20.09 -4.96 -17.71
CA LEU A 729 -18.65 -4.98 -17.44
C LEU A 729 -17.83 -5.33 -18.67
N LYS A 730 -18.33 -6.23 -19.53
CA LYS A 730 -17.64 -6.68 -20.75
C LYS A 730 -18.21 -6.07 -22.04
N TYR A 731 -19.12 -5.10 -21.96
CA TYR A 731 -19.79 -4.51 -23.13
C TYR A 731 -20.50 -5.54 -24.04
N VAL A 732 -21.04 -6.62 -23.47
CA VAL A 732 -21.72 -7.68 -24.23
C VAL A 732 -23.13 -7.95 -23.72
N ILE A 733 -24.00 -8.38 -24.62
CA ILE A 733 -25.31 -8.95 -24.33
C ILE A 733 -25.28 -10.46 -24.59
N HIS A 734 -26.11 -11.20 -23.87
CA HIS A 734 -26.37 -12.60 -24.17
C HIS A 734 -27.77 -12.71 -24.76
N VAL A 735 -27.86 -13.38 -25.90
CA VAL A 735 -29.11 -13.62 -26.62
C VAL A 735 -29.49 -15.08 -26.42
N GLU A 736 -30.76 -15.32 -26.18
CA GLU A 736 -31.31 -16.66 -25.98
C GLU A 736 -30.98 -17.58 -27.17
N ARG A 737 -30.66 -18.85 -26.89
CA ARG A 737 -30.31 -19.87 -27.91
C ARG A 737 -29.05 -19.55 -28.73
N VAL A 738 -28.25 -18.55 -28.32
CA VAL A 738 -26.93 -18.26 -28.90
C VAL A 738 -25.84 -18.66 -27.91
N THR A 739 -25.44 -19.93 -28.01
CA THR A 739 -24.42 -20.55 -27.16
C THR A 739 -23.24 -21.06 -28.00
N ARG A 740 -22.11 -21.29 -27.32
CA ARG A 740 -20.94 -21.98 -27.86
C ARG A 740 -20.67 -23.20 -26.99
N ASP A 741 -20.50 -24.36 -27.62
CA ASP A 741 -20.17 -25.59 -26.92
C ASP A 741 -18.68 -25.61 -26.57
N LYS A 742 -18.38 -25.93 -25.31
CA LYS A 742 -17.03 -26.21 -24.84
C LYS A 742 -16.66 -27.65 -25.19
N ALA A 743 -15.35 -27.95 -25.24
CA ALA A 743 -14.85 -29.32 -25.36
C ALA A 743 -15.35 -30.25 -24.24
N SER A 744 -15.81 -29.69 -23.12
CA SER A 744 -16.44 -30.39 -22.00
C SER A 744 -17.93 -30.75 -22.22
N GLY A 745 -18.49 -30.50 -23.40
CA GLY A 745 -19.92 -30.74 -23.71
C GLY A 745 -20.90 -29.71 -23.10
N GLN A 746 -20.41 -28.73 -22.34
CA GLN A 746 -21.24 -27.69 -21.74
C GLN A 746 -21.41 -26.50 -22.68
N SER A 747 -22.66 -26.11 -22.97
CA SER A 747 -22.99 -24.91 -23.76
C SER A 747 -22.91 -23.64 -22.90
N VAL A 748 -22.12 -22.67 -23.34
CA VAL A 748 -21.96 -21.36 -22.66
C VAL A 748 -22.54 -20.24 -23.53
N PRO A 749 -23.29 -19.27 -22.98
CA PRO A 749 -23.83 -18.15 -23.74
C PRO A 749 -22.71 -17.34 -24.39
N LEU A 750 -22.87 -17.02 -25.67
CA LEU A 750 -21.90 -16.24 -26.43
C LEU A 750 -22.18 -14.75 -26.26
N GLY A 751 -21.19 -13.99 -25.79
CA GLY A 751 -21.30 -12.53 -25.66
C GLY A 751 -21.29 -11.83 -27.02
N ILE A 752 -22.32 -11.02 -27.30
CA ILE A 752 -22.46 -10.24 -28.53
C ILE A 752 -22.44 -8.76 -28.18
N HIS A 753 -21.77 -7.93 -28.99
CA HIS A 753 -21.77 -6.48 -28.77
C HIS A 753 -23.10 -5.85 -29.23
N PRO A 754 -23.70 -4.89 -28.50
CA PRO A 754 -24.98 -4.25 -28.86
C PRO A 754 -25.03 -3.62 -30.26
N SER A 755 -23.89 -3.17 -30.79
CA SER A 755 -23.81 -2.61 -32.16
C SER A 755 -24.02 -3.64 -33.26
N ASN A 756 -23.94 -4.94 -32.94
CA ASN A 756 -24.07 -6.03 -33.89
C ASN A 756 -25.49 -6.59 -33.95
N VAL A 757 -26.42 -6.02 -33.19
CA VAL A 757 -27.83 -6.43 -33.16
C VAL A 757 -28.74 -5.25 -33.51
N VAL A 758 -29.94 -5.56 -34.00
CA VAL A 758 -31.02 -4.60 -34.19
C VAL A 758 -32.16 -5.03 -33.29
N ILE A 759 -32.74 -4.09 -32.53
CA ILE A 759 -33.91 -4.37 -31.69
C ILE A 759 -35.14 -4.43 -32.58
N THR A 760 -35.84 -5.56 -32.55
CA THR A 760 -37.09 -5.80 -33.29
C THR A 760 -38.32 -5.54 -32.43
N LYS A 761 -38.24 -5.80 -31.11
CA LYS A 761 -39.30 -5.50 -30.15
C LYS A 761 -38.74 -4.97 -28.84
N LEU A 762 -39.36 -3.90 -28.33
CA LEU A 762 -38.95 -3.25 -27.09
C LEU A 762 -39.75 -3.77 -25.90
N LYS A 763 -39.06 -4.07 -24.80
CA LYS A 763 -39.70 -4.14 -23.49
C LYS A 763 -40.02 -2.71 -23.02
N LEU A 764 -41.30 -2.32 -23.02
CA LEU A 764 -41.75 -1.00 -22.56
C LEU A 764 -41.93 -1.00 -21.03
N ASP A 765 -41.44 0.08 -20.41
CA ASP A 765 -41.65 0.45 -19.02
C ASP A 765 -41.74 1.98 -18.94
N LYS A 766 -42.24 2.53 -17.84
CA LYS A 766 -42.44 3.99 -17.67
C LYS A 766 -41.16 4.80 -17.95
N ASP A 767 -40.02 4.33 -17.45
CA ASP A 767 -38.70 4.95 -17.69
C ASP A 767 -38.30 4.91 -19.18
N ARG A 768 -38.61 3.83 -19.89
CA ARG A 768 -38.30 3.69 -21.32
C ARG A 768 -39.20 4.56 -22.18
N GLU A 769 -40.48 4.70 -21.83
CA GLU A 769 -41.40 5.62 -22.50
C GLU A 769 -40.93 7.07 -22.36
N ASP A 770 -40.46 7.46 -21.17
CA ASP A 770 -39.93 8.81 -20.91
C ASP A 770 -38.65 9.07 -21.73
N ILE A 771 -37.78 8.06 -21.87
CA ILE A 771 -36.60 8.15 -22.74
C ILE A 771 -36.99 8.33 -24.21
N LEU A 772 -38.00 7.59 -24.69
CA LEU A 772 -38.48 7.70 -26.07
C LEU A 772 -39.12 9.07 -26.33
N LYS A 773 -39.97 9.56 -25.42
CA LYS A 773 -40.59 10.90 -25.50
C LYS A 773 -39.54 12.01 -25.55
N ARG A 774 -38.57 11.98 -24.63
CA ARG A 774 -37.48 12.97 -24.58
C ARG A 774 -36.60 12.92 -25.85
N SER A 775 -36.29 11.73 -26.34
CA SER A 775 -35.46 11.55 -27.53
C SER A 775 -36.15 12.01 -28.81
N LYS A 776 -37.47 11.78 -28.91
CA LYS A 776 -38.32 12.28 -30.00
C LYS A 776 -38.38 13.81 -29.99
N GLN A 777 -38.70 14.42 -28.85
CA GLN A 777 -38.76 15.86 -28.69
C GLN A 777 -37.41 16.54 -29.04
N GLY A 778 -36.30 15.98 -28.55
CA GLY A 778 -34.96 16.48 -28.88
C GLY A 778 -34.62 16.44 -30.37
N ARG A 779 -35.20 15.50 -31.12
CA ARG A 779 -35.02 15.42 -32.59
C ARG A 779 -35.91 16.39 -33.35
N GLU A 780 -37.15 16.56 -32.92
CA GLU A 780 -38.07 17.54 -33.50
C GLU A 780 -37.54 18.98 -33.32
N LEU A 781 -36.92 19.27 -32.17
CA LEU A 781 -36.24 20.54 -31.90
C LEU A 781 -34.99 20.75 -32.78
N LYS A 782 -34.23 19.68 -33.07
CA LYS A 782 -33.10 19.75 -34.01
C LYS A 782 -33.54 19.91 -35.46
N ALA A 783 -34.64 19.27 -35.87
CA ALA A 783 -35.19 19.39 -37.22
C ALA A 783 -35.75 20.80 -37.51
N THR A 784 -36.22 21.50 -36.47
CA THR A 784 -36.76 22.87 -36.57
C THR A 784 -35.70 23.97 -36.40
N GLY A 785 -34.41 23.62 -36.27
CA GLY A 785 -33.31 24.58 -36.19
C GLY A 785 -33.25 25.42 -34.91
N LYS A 786 -34.09 25.15 -33.91
CA LYS A 786 -34.19 25.94 -32.67
C LYS A 786 -33.12 25.62 -31.62
N VAL A 787 -32.20 24.69 -31.91
CA VAL A 787 -31.06 24.35 -31.05
C VAL A 787 -29.84 24.12 -31.96
N SER A 788 -28.90 25.08 -31.97
CA SER A 788 -27.56 24.85 -32.53
C SER A 788 -26.79 23.90 -31.61
N ALA A 789 -26.03 22.99 -32.24
CA ALA A 789 -25.37 21.84 -31.59
C ALA A 789 -24.42 22.22 -30.47
#